data_AF-A0A965H3E8-F1
#
_entry.id   AF-A0A965H3E8-F1
#
_cell.length_a   1.000
_cell.length_b   1.000
_cell.length_c   1.000
_cell.angle_alpha   90.00
_cell.angle_beta   90.00
_cell.angle_gamma   90.00
#
_symmetry.space_group_name_H-M   'P 1'
#
loop_
_entity.id
_entity.type
_entity.pdbx_description
1 polymer ?
#
loop_
_entity_poly.entity_id
_entity_poly.type
_entity_poly.pdbx_seq_one_letter_code
_entity_poly.pdbx_strand_id
1 'polypeptide(L)'
;GINPFQQRVTNLFSNEINTDVSLVQQAGRRWEGDVALNLSNINSFGLIEIYETILRRGKGLSIEGTPAINYPAANDALLLAAGYLSDLYMILGNEAYADAANPTIAFATDSGSAYGAATTSLFAFKGQLATVLDEELTLLRGRDNSLQPGTRINPVYNRLIWNYTRGIDSGEAVYALNYNIKDMDSDGVVGAADAAALYPQGHGDAYGHYLTALTVYYTLLANPNFSWSPRIEAVTVLGKPVSVDYMDERKFATAAVALSRTAVQITDLTYRQDYDAASTTSWDYLTDGKVTSGVTRRWGVDDWAVRGWQGAYFNWITGNSMLPAVDPDPSHEGIQKIDRTTVNELRELVSQASSLQQTLSNADGRLNPLGLASGALAFDISAADVDKGMTHFEQIYARATQTLQNTISAFENARSSTQFLRQQEDSLAAVRSAIQQQEVAYTNQLIELYGSPYADDIGPGKTYVQGYAGPDLLHYGYVDVPEGLVTKGTKKFELLLSPSFDDANPAAINYNASRTITYWLDPVGSMVKPSDWSGRRSSPGKIQTALSELLLARLALFQGLDQYSSLKDKMEIRVAVFNAAVSRNSELTARMETFQGVLTTLEVIQQALLIKQKVAEITLEVGNVVLDAAIEAPPKVVGLANDATSGVRAALIATKATQRGTLGSTIRGLEVGARVVEQLKTSLARLKEIEDAKTAWTEEYKQLVYGLKETLNAAVDQQPVVDSLIRRYDQAERDVRALVAQGDRVQAEREAFRKRSAALIQGYRTKDYAFRAFRDEALEKYKQLYELSARYAYLAANAYDYETGLLDPSGNSAAAAFLSKIIKARSPGVVLNGVPQFGGASAGDPGLAGALAQLNGDWSVVKPRLGFTNPDRYRTTFSLRTENFRIVQGAQGDAAWREVLLGAWRENLLDDQDAARYCLNLGYTTGMTVPGFVIEFSTAVMPGLNFFGKPLLGGDSAYSVSSFATKIRSAGVAFSGYVGMASPTSTSGVLSSTGSTTPTDPYTAFNDTSALSATPYVYLVAAGVDSIRSPLEKASVVRTWNVSDQAIPLPFNISQRDYA
;
A
#
# COMPACT_ATOMS: atom_id res chain seq x y z
N GLY A 1 3.82 -20.14 -3.18
CA GLY A 1 3.26 -19.18 -4.15
C GLY A 1 3.89 -17.83 -3.95
N ILE A 2 3.90 -16.97 -4.98
CA ILE A 2 4.41 -15.60 -4.91
C ILE A 2 3.34 -14.73 -4.26
N ASN A 3 3.55 -14.23 -3.05
CA ASN A 3 2.61 -13.35 -2.37
C ASN A 3 3.22 -11.95 -2.19
N PRO A 4 2.42 -10.91 -1.90
CA PRO A 4 2.92 -9.55 -1.76
C PRO A 4 3.74 -9.29 -0.48
N PHE A 5 3.96 -10.29 0.36
CA PHE A 5 4.72 -10.13 1.61
C PHE A 5 6.16 -10.64 1.44
N GLN A 6 6.32 -11.79 0.80
CA GLN A 6 7.60 -12.46 0.61
C GLN A 6 8.36 -11.95 -0.61
N GLN A 7 9.67 -12.18 -0.64
CA GLN A 7 10.44 -11.97 -1.86
C GLN A 7 9.92 -12.91 -2.96
N ARG A 8 9.86 -12.40 -4.19
CA ARG A 8 9.42 -13.18 -5.35
C ARG A 8 10.45 -14.25 -5.74
N VAL A 9 11.70 -14.05 -5.36
CA VAL A 9 12.83 -14.93 -5.63
C VAL A 9 13.46 -15.37 -4.31
N THR A 10 13.76 -16.67 -4.18
CA THR A 10 14.40 -17.25 -3.00
C THR A 10 15.93 -17.30 -3.11
N ASN A 11 16.46 -17.39 -4.34
CA ASN A 11 17.90 -17.32 -4.61
C ASN A 11 18.36 -15.86 -4.61
N LEU A 12 18.65 -15.33 -3.41
CA LEU A 12 19.14 -13.97 -3.21
C LEU A 12 20.65 -13.82 -3.44
N PHE A 13 21.38 -14.91 -3.70
CA PHE A 13 22.78 -14.82 -4.11
C PHE A 13 22.89 -14.21 -5.51
N SER A 14 22.09 -14.74 -6.43
CA SER A 14 22.15 -14.34 -7.84
C SER A 14 21.23 -13.13 -8.10
N ASN A 15 20.05 -13.10 -7.48
CA ASN A 15 19.05 -12.08 -7.77
C ASN A 15 19.04 -10.95 -6.74
N GLU A 16 18.79 -9.74 -7.22
CA GLU A 16 18.55 -8.58 -6.37
C GLU A 16 17.26 -8.73 -5.56
N ILE A 17 17.23 -8.07 -4.39
CA ILE A 17 16.02 -8.02 -3.58
C ILE A 17 15.02 -7.07 -4.22
N ASN A 18 13.74 -7.46 -4.23
CA ASN A 18 12.68 -6.51 -4.53
C ASN A 18 12.44 -5.65 -3.27
N THR A 19 12.60 -4.34 -3.41
CA THR A 19 12.46 -3.35 -2.33
C THR A 19 11.09 -2.68 -2.32
N ASP A 20 10.16 -3.10 -3.18
CA ASP A 20 8.79 -2.59 -3.22
C ASP A 20 8.07 -2.99 -1.93
N VAL A 21 7.38 -2.04 -1.31
CA VAL A 21 6.73 -2.25 -0.02
C VAL A 21 5.22 -2.09 -0.13
N SER A 22 4.76 -0.96 -0.65
CA SER A 22 3.33 -0.68 -0.82
C SER A 22 2.67 -1.80 -1.62
N LEU A 23 1.53 -2.29 -1.13
CA LEU A 23 0.77 -3.31 -1.85
C LEU A 23 0.27 -2.82 -3.21
N VAL A 24 -0.01 -1.52 -3.34
CA VAL A 24 -0.40 -0.86 -4.60
C VAL A 24 0.76 -0.92 -5.60
N GLN A 25 1.97 -0.59 -5.14
CA GLN A 25 3.20 -0.69 -5.94
C GLN A 25 3.43 -2.15 -6.39
N GLN A 26 3.27 -3.11 -5.47
CA GLN A 26 3.51 -4.53 -5.78
C GLN A 26 2.44 -5.15 -6.70
N ALA A 27 1.19 -4.70 -6.63
CA ALA A 27 0.15 -5.11 -7.57
C ALA A 27 0.55 -4.80 -9.01
N GLY A 28 1.21 -3.66 -9.22
CA GLY A 28 1.82 -3.26 -10.48
C GLY A 28 0.80 -2.82 -11.53
N ARG A 29 1.21 -2.90 -12.80
CA ARG A 29 0.40 -2.42 -13.93
C ARG A 29 -0.78 -3.34 -14.19
N ARG A 30 -1.76 -2.81 -14.92
CA ARG A 30 -2.83 -3.65 -15.47
C ARG A 30 -2.22 -4.64 -16.46
N TRP A 31 -2.73 -5.86 -16.49
CA TRP A 31 -2.37 -6.85 -17.51
C TRP A 31 -2.76 -6.36 -18.92
N GLU A 32 -1.78 -6.30 -19.83
CA GLU A 32 -1.94 -5.96 -21.25
C GLU A 32 -1.63 -7.13 -22.18
N GLY A 33 -1.14 -8.24 -21.61
CA GLY A 33 -0.65 -9.40 -22.35
C GLY A 33 0.17 -10.31 -21.45
N ASP A 34 0.30 -11.57 -21.87
CA ASP A 34 1.05 -12.57 -21.11
C ASP A 34 2.52 -12.16 -20.97
N VAL A 35 3.03 -12.26 -19.74
CA VAL A 35 4.42 -11.92 -19.43
C VAL A 35 5.28 -13.18 -19.38
N ALA A 36 6.55 -13.06 -19.74
CA ALA A 36 7.48 -14.17 -19.66
C ALA A 36 7.80 -14.48 -18.19
N LEU A 37 7.28 -15.59 -17.65
CA LEU A 37 7.54 -15.99 -16.27
C LEU A 37 8.89 -16.70 -16.15
N ASN A 38 9.95 -15.95 -15.85
CA ASN A 38 11.25 -16.49 -15.50
C ASN A 38 11.83 -15.73 -14.29
N LEU A 39 12.86 -16.26 -13.63
CA LEU A 39 13.39 -15.62 -12.43
C LEU A 39 14.13 -14.30 -12.71
N SER A 40 14.53 -14.04 -13.95
CA SER A 40 15.32 -12.86 -14.30
C SER A 40 14.49 -11.59 -14.44
N ASN A 41 13.23 -11.71 -14.81
CA ASN A 41 12.31 -10.60 -15.04
C ASN A 41 11.11 -10.59 -14.07
N ILE A 42 11.01 -11.55 -13.14
CA ILE A 42 9.87 -11.64 -12.22
C ILE A 42 9.73 -10.40 -11.31
N ASN A 43 10.82 -9.68 -11.07
CA ASN A 43 10.80 -8.40 -10.36
C ASN A 43 10.42 -7.21 -11.25
N SER A 44 10.42 -7.37 -12.58
CA SER A 44 10.05 -6.34 -13.56
C SER A 44 8.55 -6.22 -13.83
N PHE A 45 7.75 -7.21 -13.41
CA PHE A 45 6.30 -7.25 -13.62
C PHE A 45 5.52 -7.06 -12.32
N GLY A 46 4.30 -6.53 -12.38
CA GLY A 46 3.36 -6.51 -11.28
C GLY A 46 2.84 -7.89 -10.89
N LEU A 47 2.35 -8.04 -9.66
CA LEU A 47 1.65 -9.29 -9.26
C LEU A 47 0.39 -9.55 -10.10
N ILE A 48 -0.33 -8.50 -10.54
CA ILE A 48 -1.50 -8.65 -11.41
C ILE A 48 -1.09 -9.27 -12.75
N GLU A 49 -0.03 -8.75 -13.38
CA GLU A 49 0.49 -9.25 -14.66
C GLU A 49 0.91 -10.73 -14.55
N ILE A 50 1.59 -11.08 -13.45
CA ILE A 50 2.03 -12.45 -13.16
C ILE A 50 0.83 -13.38 -12.99
N TYR A 51 -0.13 -13.04 -12.11
CA TYR A 51 -1.25 -13.92 -11.80
C TYR A 51 -2.26 -14.05 -12.94
N GLU A 52 -2.49 -13.00 -13.75
CA GLU A 52 -3.30 -13.10 -14.98
C GLU A 52 -2.68 -14.07 -15.98
N THR A 53 -1.36 -13.99 -16.18
CA THR A 53 -0.63 -14.91 -17.05
C THR A 53 -0.74 -16.36 -16.54
N ILE A 54 -0.61 -16.57 -15.23
CA ILE A 54 -0.75 -17.89 -14.60
C ILE A 54 -2.18 -18.42 -14.78
N LEU A 55 -3.20 -17.60 -14.50
CA LEU A 55 -4.60 -18.00 -14.61
C LEU A 55 -4.95 -18.39 -16.05
N ARG A 56 -4.58 -17.55 -17.03
CA ARG A 56 -4.83 -17.82 -18.46
C ARG A 56 -4.14 -19.08 -18.95
N ARG A 57 -2.87 -19.28 -18.58
CA ARG A 57 -2.14 -20.52 -18.90
C ARG A 57 -2.78 -21.74 -18.24
N GLY A 58 -3.23 -21.61 -16.99
CA GLY A 58 -3.96 -22.66 -16.27
C GLY A 58 -5.25 -23.06 -16.98
N LYS A 59 -6.04 -22.08 -17.44
CA LYS A 59 -7.28 -22.33 -18.20
C LYS A 59 -7.00 -23.06 -19.50
N GLY A 60 -6.00 -22.62 -20.26
CA GLY A 60 -5.59 -23.25 -21.52
C GLY A 60 -5.06 -24.69 -21.37
N LEU A 61 -4.60 -25.08 -20.18
CA LEU A 61 -4.20 -26.45 -19.85
C LEU A 61 -5.34 -27.31 -19.27
N SER A 62 -6.52 -26.73 -19.03
CA SER A 62 -7.64 -27.38 -18.34
C SER A 62 -8.98 -27.12 -19.03
N ILE A 63 -9.75 -26.15 -18.54
CA ILE A 63 -11.15 -25.87 -18.93
C ILE A 63 -11.29 -25.27 -20.34
N GLU A 64 -10.19 -24.79 -20.93
CA GLU A 64 -10.09 -24.30 -22.32
C GLU A 64 -9.11 -25.14 -23.16
N GLY A 65 -8.59 -26.24 -22.60
CA GLY A 65 -7.66 -27.13 -23.27
C GLY A 65 -8.29 -27.91 -24.43
N THR A 66 -7.47 -28.73 -25.10
CA THR A 66 -7.94 -29.65 -26.14
C THR A 66 -7.52 -31.08 -25.80
N PRO A 67 -8.42 -31.95 -25.31
CA PRO A 67 -9.82 -31.66 -24.98
C PRO A 67 -9.96 -30.78 -23.73
N ALA A 68 -11.07 -30.04 -23.62
CA ALA A 68 -11.39 -29.30 -22.41
C ALA A 68 -11.86 -30.27 -21.32
N ILE A 69 -11.35 -30.12 -20.11
CA ILE A 69 -11.61 -31.06 -19.00
C ILE A 69 -12.05 -30.29 -17.77
N ASN A 70 -13.21 -30.67 -17.22
CA ASN A 70 -13.62 -30.29 -15.88
C ASN A 70 -12.95 -31.24 -14.87
N TYR A 71 -11.94 -30.75 -14.15
CA TYR A 71 -11.17 -31.56 -13.22
C TYR A 71 -11.04 -30.81 -11.88
N PRO A 72 -11.56 -31.37 -10.76
CA PRO A 72 -11.63 -30.67 -9.48
C PRO A 72 -10.31 -30.02 -9.03
N ALA A 73 -9.21 -30.77 -9.01
CA ALA A 73 -7.92 -30.21 -8.57
C ALA A 73 -7.38 -29.10 -9.50
N ALA A 74 -7.75 -29.09 -10.79
CA ALA A 74 -7.42 -27.97 -11.68
C ALA A 74 -8.33 -26.77 -11.41
N ASN A 75 -9.63 -26.98 -11.21
CA ASN A 75 -10.56 -25.92 -10.83
C ASN A 75 -10.12 -25.25 -9.53
N ASP A 76 -9.62 -26.02 -8.58
CA ASP A 76 -9.12 -25.54 -7.30
C ASP A 76 -7.91 -24.61 -7.47
N ALA A 77 -6.96 -25.00 -8.31
CA ALA A 77 -5.81 -24.17 -8.65
C ALA A 77 -6.21 -22.89 -9.41
N LEU A 78 -7.22 -22.96 -10.28
CA LEU A 78 -7.78 -21.80 -10.97
C LEU A 78 -8.45 -20.84 -10.00
N LEU A 79 -9.22 -21.35 -9.04
CA LEU A 79 -9.86 -20.57 -7.98
C LEU A 79 -8.84 -19.87 -7.10
N LEU A 80 -7.76 -20.58 -6.72
CA LEU A 80 -6.69 -19.97 -5.94
C LEU A 80 -6.03 -18.79 -6.69
N ALA A 81 -5.73 -18.96 -7.98
CA ALA A 81 -5.18 -17.88 -8.80
C ALA A 81 -6.18 -16.72 -8.98
N ALA A 82 -7.46 -17.04 -9.18
CA ALA A 82 -8.54 -16.06 -9.25
C ALA A 82 -8.70 -15.28 -7.92
N GLY A 83 -8.59 -15.98 -6.79
CA GLY A 83 -8.64 -15.41 -5.45
C GLY A 83 -7.49 -14.44 -5.19
N TYR A 84 -6.27 -14.77 -5.61
CA TYR A 84 -5.15 -13.82 -5.51
C TYR A 84 -5.34 -12.59 -6.40
N LEU A 85 -5.86 -12.73 -7.62
CA LEU A 85 -6.18 -11.58 -8.47
C LEU A 85 -7.28 -10.72 -7.85
N SER A 86 -8.34 -11.35 -7.33
CA SER A 86 -9.41 -10.66 -6.60
C SER A 86 -8.83 -9.86 -5.44
N ASP A 87 -7.96 -10.45 -4.61
CA ASP A 87 -7.32 -9.76 -3.48
C ASP A 87 -6.48 -8.55 -3.94
N LEU A 88 -5.73 -8.68 -5.04
CA LEU A 88 -4.94 -7.57 -5.60
C LEU A 88 -5.82 -6.43 -6.12
N TYR A 89 -6.92 -6.75 -6.81
CA TYR A 89 -7.87 -5.73 -7.25
C TYR A 89 -8.67 -5.12 -6.09
N MET A 90 -8.97 -5.90 -5.05
CA MET A 90 -9.55 -5.39 -3.80
C MET A 90 -8.62 -4.38 -3.12
N ILE A 91 -7.31 -4.64 -3.08
CA ILE A 91 -6.32 -3.68 -2.55
C ILE A 91 -6.37 -2.36 -3.33
N LEU A 92 -6.35 -2.43 -4.67
CA LEU A 92 -6.42 -1.22 -5.50
C LEU A 92 -7.74 -0.46 -5.33
N GLY A 93 -8.86 -1.19 -5.26
CA GLY A 93 -10.19 -0.60 -5.02
C GLY A 93 -10.31 0.03 -3.63
N ASN A 94 -9.79 -0.63 -2.60
CA ASN A 94 -9.77 -0.11 -1.23
C ASN A 94 -8.91 1.15 -1.13
N GLU A 95 -7.76 1.19 -1.80
CA GLU A 95 -6.96 2.41 -1.85
C GLU A 95 -7.71 3.55 -2.54
N ALA A 96 -8.31 3.29 -3.71
CA ALA A 96 -9.11 4.28 -4.43
C ALA A 96 -10.31 4.79 -3.60
N TYR A 97 -10.99 3.90 -2.87
CA TYR A 97 -12.11 4.25 -2.00
C TYR A 97 -11.64 5.05 -0.78
N ALA A 98 -10.52 4.65 -0.16
CA ALA A 98 -9.94 5.35 0.98
C ALA A 98 -9.45 6.76 0.58
N ASP A 99 -8.80 6.89 -0.58
CA ASP A 99 -8.41 8.20 -1.13
C ASP A 99 -9.63 9.10 -1.34
N ALA A 100 -10.72 8.56 -1.91
CA ALA A 100 -11.96 9.30 -2.07
C ALA A 100 -12.61 9.69 -0.73
N ALA A 101 -12.46 8.87 0.30
CA ALA A 101 -13.00 9.12 1.63
C ALA A 101 -12.10 10.02 2.50
N ASN A 102 -10.90 10.36 2.03
CA ASN A 102 -9.87 11.05 2.82
C ASN A 102 -9.75 12.53 2.42
N PRO A 103 -10.44 13.45 3.12
CA PRO A 103 -10.29 14.88 2.90
C PRO A 103 -9.04 15.47 3.57
N THR A 104 -8.14 14.64 4.11
CA THR A 104 -6.93 15.14 4.79
C THR A 104 -5.83 15.39 3.78
N ILE A 105 -5.15 16.53 3.94
CA ILE A 105 -3.80 16.75 3.38
C ILE A 105 -2.86 16.73 4.58
N ALA A 106 -2.27 15.59 4.86
CA ALA A 106 -1.15 15.57 5.79
C ALA A 106 0.07 16.27 5.14
N PHE A 107 0.94 16.85 5.96
CA PHE A 107 2.24 17.37 5.54
C PHE A 107 3.33 16.63 6.33
N ALA A 108 4.52 16.48 5.73
CA ALA A 108 5.63 15.79 6.37
C ALA A 108 6.14 16.59 7.59
N THR A 109 6.65 15.88 8.61
CA THR A 109 7.01 16.43 9.94
C THR A 109 8.46 16.92 10.04
N ASP A 110 9.13 17.10 8.90
CA ASP A 110 10.58 17.31 8.73
C ASP A 110 11.09 18.54 9.50
N SER A 111 10.20 19.47 9.80
CA SER A 111 10.44 20.60 10.69
C SER A 111 9.46 20.52 11.84
N GLY A 112 9.92 20.00 12.98
CA GLY A 112 9.16 19.94 14.21
C GLY A 112 8.40 21.25 14.45
N SER A 113 7.07 21.16 14.48
CA SER A 113 6.17 22.22 14.93
C SER A 113 6.24 23.55 14.14
N ALA A 114 5.77 23.62 12.88
CA ALA A 114 5.64 24.95 12.23
C ALA A 114 4.65 25.12 11.07
N TYR A 115 4.14 24.07 10.42
CA TYR A 115 2.96 24.24 9.56
C TYR A 115 1.73 23.94 10.41
N GLY A 116 1.17 25.00 10.99
CA GLY A 116 -0.12 24.96 11.67
C GLY A 116 -1.14 24.24 10.79
N ALA A 117 -1.99 23.43 11.41
CA ALA A 117 -3.10 22.78 10.74
C ALA A 117 -3.92 23.84 9.98
N ALA A 118 -3.73 23.93 8.67
CA ALA A 118 -4.70 24.55 7.80
C ALA A 118 -5.57 23.40 7.30
N THR A 119 -6.83 23.35 7.72
CA THR A 119 -7.87 22.75 6.90
C THR A 119 -7.92 23.60 5.64
N THR A 120 -7.17 23.16 4.62
CA THR A 120 -7.08 23.87 3.35
C THR A 120 -8.28 23.47 2.51
N SER A 121 -8.77 24.40 1.71
CA SER A 121 -9.76 24.13 0.67
C SER A 121 -9.15 23.46 -0.58
N LEU A 122 -7.86 23.09 -0.54
CA LEU A 122 -7.10 22.49 -1.65
C LEU A 122 -7.31 20.98 -1.65
N PHE A 123 -7.07 20.37 -2.82
CA PHE A 123 -7.17 18.93 -3.06
C PHE A 123 -6.10 18.49 -4.06
N ALA A 124 -5.80 17.19 -4.09
CA ALA A 124 -4.61 16.65 -4.76
C ALA A 124 -4.67 16.82 -6.29
N PHE A 125 -5.84 16.67 -6.89
CA PHE A 125 -6.05 16.74 -8.35
C PHE A 125 -6.59 18.10 -8.82
N LYS A 126 -6.37 19.18 -8.04
CA LYS A 126 -6.64 20.55 -8.49
C LYS A 126 -5.92 20.79 -9.82
N GLY A 127 -6.60 21.44 -10.78
CA GLY A 127 -6.07 21.65 -12.14
C GLY A 127 -6.43 20.54 -13.13
N GLN A 128 -6.73 19.32 -12.66
CA GLN A 128 -7.40 18.28 -13.45
C GLN A 128 -8.91 18.27 -13.21
N LEU A 129 -9.34 18.59 -11.98
CA LEU A 129 -10.73 18.63 -11.55
C LEU A 129 -11.07 20.00 -10.93
N ALA A 130 -12.37 20.34 -10.91
CA ALA A 130 -12.84 21.65 -10.47
C ALA A 130 -13.08 21.74 -8.95
N THR A 131 -13.56 20.66 -8.33
CA THR A 131 -13.92 20.64 -6.91
C THR A 131 -13.46 19.36 -6.20
N VAL A 132 -13.44 19.38 -4.86
CA VAL A 132 -13.21 18.19 -4.03
C VAL A 132 -14.25 17.10 -4.30
N LEU A 133 -15.52 17.49 -4.49
CA LEU A 133 -16.59 16.56 -4.83
C LEU A 133 -16.37 15.87 -6.17
N ASP A 134 -15.82 16.58 -7.17
CA ASP A 134 -15.40 15.97 -8.44
C ASP A 134 -14.25 14.98 -8.24
N GLU A 135 -13.29 15.29 -7.36
CA GLU A 135 -12.18 14.40 -7.00
C GLU A 135 -12.70 13.12 -6.36
N GLU A 136 -13.55 13.21 -5.33
CA GLU A 136 -14.14 12.03 -4.67
C GLU A 136 -14.92 11.17 -5.67
N LEU A 137 -15.81 11.78 -6.47
CA LEU A 137 -16.58 11.05 -7.47
C LEU A 137 -15.67 10.35 -8.50
N THR A 138 -14.63 11.04 -8.96
CA THR A 138 -13.70 10.49 -9.95
C THR A 138 -12.85 9.36 -9.38
N LEU A 139 -12.41 9.47 -8.12
CA LEU A 139 -11.68 8.42 -7.43
C LEU A 139 -12.57 7.17 -7.23
N LEU A 140 -13.88 7.33 -7.03
CA LEU A 140 -14.81 6.21 -6.91
C LEU A 140 -15.21 5.58 -8.25
N ARG A 141 -15.52 6.39 -9.28
CA ARG A 141 -16.17 5.92 -10.53
C ARG A 141 -15.32 6.04 -11.81
N GLY A 142 -14.13 6.63 -11.69
CA GLY A 142 -13.27 7.00 -12.81
C GLY A 142 -13.72 8.27 -13.55
N ARG A 143 -12.85 8.76 -14.43
CA ARG A 143 -13.06 9.90 -15.34
C ARG A 143 -13.91 9.51 -16.55
N ASP A 144 -14.63 10.48 -17.08
CA ASP A 144 -15.26 10.34 -18.40
C ASP A 144 -14.22 10.53 -19.52
N ASN A 145 -14.58 10.17 -20.75
CA ASN A 145 -13.69 10.28 -21.91
C ASN A 145 -13.69 11.68 -22.55
N SER A 146 -14.06 12.73 -21.79
CA SER A 146 -14.16 14.09 -22.35
C SER A 146 -12.86 14.88 -22.27
N LEU A 147 -11.92 14.45 -21.43
CA LEU A 147 -10.63 15.09 -21.21
C LEU A 147 -9.47 14.23 -21.73
N GLN A 148 -8.38 14.89 -22.13
CA GLN A 148 -7.14 14.22 -22.55
C GLN A 148 -6.29 13.80 -21.35
N PRO A 149 -5.51 12.70 -21.47
CA PRO A 149 -5.65 11.65 -22.46
C PRO A 149 -6.94 10.84 -22.24
N GLY A 150 -7.45 10.27 -23.32
CA GLY A 150 -8.68 9.48 -23.29
C GLY A 150 -8.61 8.27 -22.34
N THR A 151 -9.77 7.74 -21.96
CA THR A 151 -9.91 6.72 -20.90
C THR A 151 -9.46 5.31 -21.27
N ARG A 152 -8.89 5.13 -22.47
CA ARG A 152 -8.39 3.86 -22.99
C ARG A 152 -6.86 3.82 -23.10
N ILE A 153 -6.19 4.86 -22.62
CA ILE A 153 -4.75 5.01 -22.77
C ILE A 153 -4.04 4.35 -21.58
N ASN A 154 -3.16 3.40 -21.87
CA ASN A 154 -2.25 2.80 -20.89
C ASN A 154 -1.29 3.88 -20.32
N PRO A 155 -0.93 3.81 -19.04
CA PRO A 155 -1.31 2.79 -18.04
C PRO A 155 -2.53 3.18 -17.20
N VAL A 156 -3.06 4.39 -17.37
CA VAL A 156 -4.01 5.00 -16.43
C VAL A 156 -5.47 4.66 -16.74
N TYR A 157 -5.82 4.48 -18.02
CA TYR A 157 -7.21 4.23 -18.43
C TYR A 157 -8.16 5.35 -17.96
N ASN A 158 -9.27 4.99 -17.32
CA ASN A 158 -10.27 5.89 -16.76
C ASN A 158 -9.88 6.44 -15.38
N ARG A 159 -8.68 6.18 -14.86
CA ARG A 159 -8.22 6.68 -13.56
C ARG A 159 -7.63 8.09 -13.68
N LEU A 160 -7.44 8.78 -12.56
CA LEU A 160 -6.74 10.06 -12.51
C LEU A 160 -5.25 9.87 -12.77
N ILE A 161 -4.66 10.84 -13.47
CA ILE A 161 -3.24 10.82 -13.81
C ILE A 161 -2.47 11.53 -12.71
N TRP A 162 -1.26 11.06 -12.42
CA TRP A 162 -0.35 11.70 -11.47
C TRP A 162 -0.23 13.20 -11.74
N ASN A 163 -0.55 14.03 -10.75
CA ASN A 163 -0.78 15.46 -10.97
C ASN A 163 0.52 16.29 -11.06
N TYR A 164 1.34 16.03 -12.07
CA TYR A 164 2.50 16.83 -12.45
C TYR A 164 2.20 17.70 -13.66
N THR A 165 1.22 18.59 -13.51
CA THR A 165 0.71 19.44 -14.59
C THR A 165 1.58 20.67 -14.86
N ARG A 166 2.68 20.86 -14.12
CA ARG A 166 3.67 21.94 -14.28
C ARG A 166 3.13 23.35 -14.03
N GLY A 167 1.95 23.47 -13.42
CA GLY A 167 1.36 24.77 -13.05
C GLY A 167 1.60 25.09 -11.58
N ILE A 168 2.01 26.33 -11.29
CA ILE A 168 2.36 26.79 -9.94
C ILE A 168 1.19 26.66 -8.95
N ASP A 169 -0.06 26.87 -9.40
CA ASP A 169 -1.29 26.70 -8.60
C ASP A 169 -2.16 25.51 -9.09
N SER A 170 -1.55 24.57 -9.81
CA SER A 170 -2.25 23.42 -10.43
C SER A 170 -2.18 22.15 -9.58
N GLY A 171 -2.13 22.28 -8.25
CA GLY A 171 -2.24 21.16 -7.33
C GLY A 171 -1.02 20.24 -7.22
N GLU A 172 0.03 20.42 -8.02
CA GLU A 172 1.20 19.52 -8.06
C GLU A 172 1.90 19.36 -6.70
N ALA A 173 2.15 20.47 -6.00
CA ALA A 173 2.74 20.40 -4.66
C ALA A 173 1.82 19.68 -3.65
N VAL A 174 0.51 19.92 -3.73
CA VAL A 174 -0.48 19.27 -2.87
C VAL A 174 -0.52 17.78 -3.15
N TYR A 175 -0.50 17.38 -4.41
CA TYR A 175 -0.43 15.99 -4.85
C TYR A 175 0.83 15.28 -4.34
N ALA A 176 2.01 15.87 -4.58
CA ALA A 176 3.28 15.28 -4.17
C ALA A 176 3.37 15.12 -2.64
N LEU A 177 2.86 16.09 -1.89
CA LEU A 177 2.80 16.03 -0.42
C LEU A 177 1.72 15.06 0.08
N ASN A 178 0.58 14.95 -0.61
CA ASN A 178 -0.51 14.07 -0.21
C ASN A 178 -0.14 12.59 -0.37
N TYR A 179 0.49 12.26 -1.50
CA TYR A 179 0.91 10.91 -1.87
C TYR A 179 2.37 10.59 -1.56
N ASN A 180 3.06 11.48 -0.83
CA ASN A 180 4.45 11.34 -0.40
C ASN A 180 5.40 10.91 -1.53
N ILE A 181 5.31 11.57 -2.69
CA ILE A 181 6.11 11.21 -3.86
C ILE A 181 7.57 11.62 -3.61
N LYS A 182 8.48 10.67 -3.82
CA LYS A 182 9.93 10.81 -3.66
C LYS A 182 10.62 10.33 -4.92
N ASP A 183 11.91 10.62 -5.03
CA ASP A 183 12.76 10.08 -6.08
C ASP A 183 12.89 8.56 -5.88
N MET A 184 12.34 7.80 -6.82
CA MET A 184 12.23 6.33 -6.79
C MET A 184 13.23 5.66 -7.74
N ASP A 185 13.70 6.37 -8.77
CA ASP A 185 14.64 5.85 -9.77
C ASP A 185 16.06 6.41 -9.65
N SER A 186 16.29 7.31 -8.68
CA SER A 186 17.56 7.97 -8.40
C SER A 186 18.07 8.86 -9.55
N ASP A 187 17.18 9.38 -10.39
CA ASP A 187 17.54 10.31 -11.46
C ASP A 187 17.78 11.76 -10.97
N GLY A 188 17.46 12.03 -9.69
CA GLY A 188 17.60 13.33 -9.04
C GLY A 188 16.41 14.27 -9.27
N VAL A 189 15.30 13.79 -9.84
CA VAL A 189 14.11 14.55 -10.20
C VAL A 189 12.86 13.87 -9.64
N VAL A 190 12.18 14.51 -8.68
CA VAL A 190 10.87 14.03 -8.22
C VAL A 190 9.78 14.42 -9.22
N GLY A 191 9.16 13.46 -9.89
CA GLY A 191 8.22 13.70 -10.97
C GLY A 191 7.17 12.63 -11.21
N ALA A 192 6.53 12.71 -12.39
CA ALA A 192 5.48 11.78 -12.80
C ALA A 192 5.98 10.33 -12.96
N ALA A 193 7.27 10.14 -13.28
CA ALA A 193 7.88 8.82 -13.38
C ALA A 193 7.91 8.11 -12.02
N ASP A 194 8.28 8.82 -10.95
CA ASP A 194 8.26 8.28 -9.59
C ASP A 194 6.85 7.98 -9.10
N ALA A 195 5.93 8.89 -9.38
CA ALA A 195 4.52 8.67 -9.06
C ALA A 195 3.95 7.46 -9.80
N ALA A 196 4.36 7.23 -11.05
CA ALA A 196 4.02 6.02 -11.80
C ALA A 196 4.71 4.76 -11.27
N ALA A 197 5.86 4.87 -10.62
CA ALA A 197 6.47 3.74 -9.92
C ALA A 197 5.67 3.37 -8.66
N LEU A 198 5.20 4.36 -7.89
CA LEU A 198 4.41 4.14 -6.66
C LEU A 198 2.96 3.74 -6.92
N TYR A 199 2.33 4.33 -7.96
CA TYR A 199 0.93 4.12 -8.33
C TYR A 199 0.84 3.70 -9.81
N PRO A 200 1.17 2.44 -10.16
CA PRO A 200 1.41 2.04 -11.55
C PRO A 200 0.20 2.11 -12.49
N GLN A 201 -1.01 2.25 -11.96
CA GLN A 201 -2.25 2.38 -12.72
C GLN A 201 -2.86 3.78 -12.63
N GLY A 202 -2.19 4.75 -11.98
CA GLY A 202 -2.78 6.04 -11.61
C GLY A 202 -3.69 5.91 -10.37
N HIS A 203 -4.60 6.88 -10.21
CA HIS A 203 -5.40 7.03 -8.99
C HIS A 203 -6.89 6.83 -9.22
N GLY A 204 -7.55 6.09 -8.33
CA GLY A 204 -8.99 5.93 -8.37
C GLY A 204 -9.53 4.78 -9.22
N ASP A 205 -10.80 4.96 -9.59
CA ASP A 205 -11.76 3.96 -10.08
C ASP A 205 -11.95 2.78 -9.13
N ALA A 206 -12.33 3.06 -7.88
CA ALA A 206 -12.69 2.03 -6.90
C ALA A 206 -13.73 1.05 -7.45
N TYR A 207 -14.78 1.56 -8.10
CA TYR A 207 -15.86 0.77 -8.69
C TYR A 207 -15.32 -0.19 -9.76
N GLY A 208 -14.50 0.29 -10.69
CA GLY A 208 -13.91 -0.56 -11.73
C GLY A 208 -12.91 -1.58 -11.19
N HIS A 209 -12.16 -1.25 -10.14
CA HIS A 209 -11.29 -2.23 -9.46
C HIS A 209 -12.09 -3.36 -8.81
N TYR A 210 -13.14 -3.05 -8.04
CA TYR A 210 -14.01 -4.06 -7.44
C TYR A 210 -14.78 -4.87 -8.49
N LEU A 211 -15.20 -4.23 -9.58
CA LEU A 211 -15.82 -4.93 -10.71
C LEU A 211 -14.82 -5.90 -11.35
N THR A 212 -13.56 -5.51 -11.49
CA THR A 212 -12.51 -6.38 -12.02
C THR A 212 -12.24 -7.55 -11.07
N ALA A 213 -12.19 -7.31 -9.75
CA ALA A 213 -12.06 -8.37 -8.75
C ALA A 213 -13.14 -9.46 -8.91
N LEU A 214 -14.39 -9.07 -9.14
CA LEU A 214 -15.49 -9.99 -9.43
C LEU A 214 -15.39 -10.65 -10.81
N THR A 215 -14.93 -9.92 -11.82
CA THR A 215 -14.84 -10.39 -13.21
C THR A 215 -13.97 -11.64 -13.32
N VAL A 216 -12.93 -11.76 -12.50
CA VAL A 216 -12.05 -12.94 -12.49
C VAL A 216 -12.83 -14.22 -12.13
N TYR A 217 -13.70 -14.17 -11.12
CA TYR A 217 -14.57 -15.31 -10.77
C TYR A 217 -15.64 -15.56 -11.82
N TYR A 218 -16.31 -14.50 -12.31
CA TYR A 218 -17.33 -14.64 -13.34
C TYR A 218 -16.79 -15.27 -14.63
N THR A 219 -15.51 -15.02 -14.96
CA THR A 219 -14.85 -15.63 -16.12
C THR A 219 -14.72 -17.15 -15.97
N LEU A 220 -14.51 -17.66 -14.75
CA LEU A 220 -14.52 -19.10 -14.47
C LEU A 220 -15.94 -19.66 -14.50
N LEU A 221 -16.88 -19.01 -13.83
CA LEU A 221 -18.28 -19.44 -13.76
C LEU A 221 -18.98 -19.45 -15.13
N ALA A 222 -18.56 -18.59 -16.06
CA ALA A 222 -19.10 -18.56 -17.42
C ALA A 222 -18.63 -19.74 -18.30
N ASN A 223 -17.60 -20.50 -17.89
CA ASN A 223 -17.09 -21.62 -18.67
C ASN A 223 -17.87 -22.91 -18.34
N PRO A 224 -18.47 -23.60 -19.33
CA PRO A 224 -19.27 -24.81 -19.09
C PRO A 224 -18.46 -26.01 -18.56
N ASN A 225 -17.13 -25.99 -18.72
CA ASN A 225 -16.23 -27.03 -18.22
C ASN A 225 -15.64 -26.69 -16.83
N PHE A 226 -16.17 -25.67 -16.15
CA PHE A 226 -15.78 -25.33 -14.80
C PHE A 226 -16.91 -25.67 -13.82
N SER A 227 -16.56 -26.11 -12.62
CA SER A 227 -17.52 -26.32 -11.52
C SER A 227 -16.95 -25.76 -10.23
N TRP A 228 -17.75 -24.91 -9.58
CA TRP A 228 -17.45 -24.38 -8.26
C TRP A 228 -17.90 -25.38 -7.20
N SER A 229 -17.01 -25.72 -6.26
CA SER A 229 -17.32 -26.55 -5.10
C SER A 229 -16.79 -25.88 -3.83
N PRO A 230 -17.65 -25.50 -2.88
CA PRO A 230 -17.21 -25.03 -1.56
C PRO A 230 -16.34 -26.07 -0.88
N ARG A 231 -15.19 -25.66 -0.36
CA ARG A 231 -14.23 -26.59 0.25
C ARG A 231 -13.23 -25.88 1.17
N ILE A 232 -12.68 -26.66 2.09
CA ILE A 232 -11.42 -26.34 2.77
C ILE A 232 -10.25 -27.02 2.07
N GLU A 233 -9.05 -26.44 2.20
CA GLU A 233 -7.82 -27.02 1.65
C GLU A 233 -6.78 -27.27 2.73
N ALA A 234 -5.86 -28.20 2.48
CA ALA A 234 -4.73 -28.46 3.37
C ALA A 234 -3.48 -27.73 2.85
N VAL A 235 -3.01 -26.73 3.60
CA VAL A 235 -1.76 -26.02 3.30
C VAL A 235 -0.64 -26.58 4.15
N THR A 236 0.53 -26.78 3.54
CA THR A 236 1.69 -27.25 4.27
C THR A 236 2.34 -26.11 5.06
N VAL A 237 2.25 -26.14 6.39
CA VAL A 237 2.96 -25.25 7.31
C VAL A 237 4.04 -26.08 8.01
N LEU A 238 5.32 -25.73 7.78
CA LEU A 238 6.48 -26.46 8.32
C LEU A 238 6.45 -27.97 8.01
N GLY A 239 6.03 -28.33 6.80
CA GLY A 239 5.94 -29.75 6.37
C GLY A 239 4.74 -30.50 6.95
N LYS A 240 3.86 -29.83 7.70
CA LYS A 240 2.61 -30.41 8.20
C LYS A 240 1.41 -29.83 7.46
N PRO A 241 0.48 -30.66 6.95
CA PRO A 241 -0.76 -30.16 6.39
C PRO A 241 -1.61 -29.52 7.49
N VAL A 242 -2.07 -28.30 7.26
CA VAL A 242 -2.97 -27.52 8.11
C VAL A 242 -4.18 -27.18 7.27
N SER A 243 -5.37 -27.60 7.74
CA SER A 243 -6.63 -27.24 7.08
C SER A 243 -6.88 -25.74 7.20
N VAL A 244 -7.12 -25.11 6.07
CA VAL A 244 -7.47 -23.70 5.95
C VAL A 244 -8.66 -23.57 5.01
N ASP A 245 -9.58 -22.68 5.33
CA ASP A 245 -10.56 -22.17 4.38
C ASP A 245 -9.93 -20.97 3.68
N TYR A 246 -9.77 -21.03 2.35
CA TYR A 246 -9.32 -19.89 1.56
C TYR A 246 -10.41 -18.81 1.43
N MET A 247 -11.61 -19.12 1.92
CA MET A 247 -12.77 -18.27 2.02
C MET A 247 -13.18 -17.70 0.66
N ASP A 248 -13.05 -18.48 -0.42
CA ASP A 248 -13.29 -18.01 -1.79
C ASP A 248 -14.69 -17.41 -1.96
N GLU A 249 -15.71 -18.03 -1.33
CA GLU A 249 -17.07 -17.52 -1.34
C GLU A 249 -17.22 -16.21 -0.56
N ARG A 250 -16.50 -16.06 0.56
CA ARG A 250 -16.47 -14.78 1.28
C ARG A 250 -15.71 -13.74 0.48
N LYS A 251 -14.60 -14.08 -0.19
CA LYS A 251 -13.86 -13.15 -1.05
C LYS A 251 -14.74 -12.62 -2.19
N PHE A 252 -15.47 -13.52 -2.87
CA PHE A 252 -16.48 -13.12 -3.85
C PHE A 252 -17.52 -12.17 -3.23
N ALA A 253 -18.11 -12.56 -2.10
CA ALA A 253 -19.14 -11.76 -1.44
C ALA A 253 -18.62 -10.41 -0.94
N THR A 254 -17.40 -10.35 -0.40
CA THR A 254 -16.72 -9.12 0.03
C THR A 254 -16.47 -8.20 -1.16
N ALA A 255 -15.99 -8.70 -2.29
CA ALA A 255 -15.82 -7.90 -3.50
C ALA A 255 -17.15 -7.36 -4.04
N ALA A 256 -18.22 -8.16 -3.99
CA ALA A 256 -19.56 -7.73 -4.35
C ALA A 256 -20.11 -6.64 -3.42
N VAL A 257 -19.87 -6.77 -2.11
CA VAL A 257 -20.26 -5.77 -1.12
C VAL A 257 -19.47 -4.48 -1.34
N ALA A 258 -18.17 -4.54 -1.57
CA ALA A 258 -17.33 -3.38 -1.84
C ALA A 258 -17.77 -2.61 -3.09
N LEU A 259 -18.11 -3.33 -4.17
CA LEU A 259 -18.71 -2.75 -5.37
C LEU A 259 -20.05 -2.05 -5.05
N SER A 260 -20.90 -2.67 -4.25
CA SER A 260 -22.23 -2.14 -3.89
C SER A 260 -22.14 -0.92 -2.95
N ARG A 261 -21.25 -0.95 -1.96
CA ARG A 261 -20.92 0.20 -1.09
C ARG A 261 -20.43 1.39 -1.91
N THR A 262 -19.55 1.11 -2.89
CA THR A 262 -19.05 2.13 -3.80
C THR A 262 -20.18 2.73 -4.64
N ALA A 263 -21.11 1.91 -5.15
CA ALA A 263 -22.29 2.39 -5.86
C ALA A 263 -23.21 3.26 -4.98
N VAL A 264 -23.42 2.89 -3.72
CA VAL A 264 -24.17 3.70 -2.74
C VAL A 264 -23.52 5.07 -2.57
N GLN A 265 -22.20 5.10 -2.36
CA GLN A 265 -21.50 6.36 -2.20
C GLN A 265 -21.50 7.21 -3.49
N ILE A 266 -21.32 6.60 -4.66
CA ILE A 266 -21.42 7.34 -5.93
C ILE A 266 -22.82 7.93 -6.11
N THR A 267 -23.87 7.18 -5.75
CA THR A 267 -25.25 7.65 -5.84
C THR A 267 -25.50 8.85 -4.91
N ASP A 268 -25.08 8.76 -3.65
CA ASP A 268 -25.19 9.85 -2.66
C ASP A 268 -24.42 11.11 -3.12
N LEU A 269 -23.16 10.94 -3.55
CA LEU A 269 -22.32 12.06 -3.98
C LEU A 269 -22.79 12.68 -5.30
N THR A 270 -23.30 11.88 -6.23
CA THR A 270 -23.91 12.39 -7.47
C THR A 270 -25.15 13.21 -7.11
N TYR A 271 -25.97 12.71 -6.18
CA TYR A 271 -27.13 13.43 -5.73
C TYR A 271 -26.77 14.77 -5.07
N ARG A 272 -25.71 14.81 -4.26
CA ARG A 272 -25.16 16.08 -3.74
C ARG A 272 -24.67 17.01 -4.85
N GLN A 273 -23.92 16.47 -5.82
CA GLN A 273 -23.35 17.24 -6.91
C GLN A 273 -24.43 17.96 -7.72
N ASP A 274 -25.51 17.26 -8.03
CA ASP A 274 -26.59 17.76 -8.88
C ASP A 274 -27.67 18.53 -8.11
N TYR A 275 -27.70 18.44 -6.76
CA TYR A 275 -28.67 19.17 -5.94
C TYR A 275 -28.55 20.69 -6.10
N ASP A 276 -29.69 21.33 -6.30
CA ASP A 276 -29.88 22.77 -6.26
C ASP A 276 -31.14 23.08 -5.44
N ALA A 277 -30.98 23.86 -4.37
CA ALA A 277 -32.08 24.26 -3.50
C ALA A 277 -33.18 25.09 -4.20
N ALA A 278 -32.90 25.68 -5.37
CA ALA A 278 -33.89 26.44 -6.14
C ALA A 278 -34.75 25.58 -7.10
N SER A 279 -34.30 24.38 -7.49
CA SER A 279 -34.87 23.63 -8.63
C SER A 279 -35.15 22.15 -8.37
N THR A 280 -35.70 21.81 -7.20
CA THR A 280 -36.04 20.42 -6.81
C THR A 280 -37.37 19.91 -7.38
N THR A 281 -37.91 20.53 -8.43
CA THR A 281 -39.31 20.33 -8.86
C THR A 281 -39.52 19.26 -9.94
N SER A 282 -38.46 18.73 -10.55
CA SER A 282 -38.56 17.72 -11.63
C SER A 282 -37.48 16.65 -11.51
N TRP A 283 -37.69 15.48 -12.10
CA TRP A 283 -36.71 14.39 -12.10
C TRP A 283 -35.53 14.62 -13.05
N ASP A 284 -35.64 15.59 -13.97
CA ASP A 284 -34.68 15.78 -15.07
C ASP A 284 -33.25 16.03 -14.58
N TYR A 285 -33.08 16.74 -13.45
CA TYR A 285 -31.75 17.05 -12.88
C TYR A 285 -31.05 15.83 -12.26
N LEU A 286 -31.77 14.74 -12.02
CA LEU A 286 -31.23 13.49 -11.47
C LEU A 286 -30.75 12.53 -12.56
N THR A 287 -30.97 12.86 -13.84
CA THR A 287 -30.58 12.04 -14.99
C THR A 287 -29.35 12.62 -15.68
N ASP A 288 -28.55 11.77 -16.32
CA ASP A 288 -27.43 12.21 -17.16
C ASP A 288 -27.67 11.84 -18.63
N GLY A 289 -27.27 12.76 -19.50
CA GLY A 289 -27.40 12.63 -20.95
C GLY A 289 -26.21 13.23 -21.70
N LYS A 290 -25.09 13.55 -21.02
CA LYS A 290 -23.93 14.16 -21.65
C LYS A 290 -23.37 13.23 -22.73
N VAL A 291 -23.24 13.71 -23.97
CA VAL A 291 -22.69 12.92 -25.08
C VAL A 291 -21.22 13.24 -25.27
N THR A 292 -20.36 12.22 -25.18
CA THR A 292 -18.91 12.33 -25.40
C THR A 292 -18.48 11.34 -26.46
N SER A 293 -17.91 11.82 -27.57
CA SER A 293 -17.45 10.98 -28.69
C SER A 293 -18.52 9.99 -29.21
N GLY A 294 -19.77 10.44 -29.28
CA GLY A 294 -20.91 9.64 -29.75
C GLY A 294 -21.49 8.67 -28.72
N VAL A 295 -20.93 8.58 -27.51
CA VAL A 295 -21.46 7.77 -26.41
C VAL A 295 -22.21 8.66 -25.43
N THR A 296 -23.47 8.33 -25.17
CA THR A 296 -24.26 9.00 -24.13
C THR A 296 -23.83 8.48 -22.76
N ARG A 297 -23.37 9.38 -21.91
CA ARG A 297 -23.04 9.12 -20.51
C ARG A 297 -24.33 8.97 -19.70
N ARG A 298 -24.31 8.02 -18.76
CA ARG A 298 -25.44 7.61 -17.91
C ARG A 298 -24.96 7.53 -16.47
N TRP A 299 -24.59 8.68 -15.93
CA TRP A 299 -24.09 8.87 -14.57
C TRP A 299 -25.03 9.66 -13.68
N GLY A 300 -26.32 9.72 -14.01
CA GLY A 300 -27.34 10.29 -13.14
C GLY A 300 -27.48 9.52 -11.83
N VAL A 301 -28.18 10.11 -10.87
CA VAL A 301 -28.53 9.47 -9.60
C VAL A 301 -29.34 8.20 -9.86
N ASP A 302 -30.31 8.27 -10.78
CA ASP A 302 -31.12 7.11 -11.17
C ASP A 302 -30.30 6.03 -11.89
N ASP A 303 -29.42 6.42 -12.81
CA ASP A 303 -28.52 5.52 -13.52
C ASP A 303 -27.61 4.74 -12.56
N TRP A 304 -27.00 5.42 -11.60
CA TRP A 304 -26.13 4.79 -10.59
C TRP A 304 -26.91 3.93 -9.61
N ALA A 305 -28.08 4.38 -9.17
CA ALA A 305 -28.94 3.58 -8.30
C ALA A 305 -29.39 2.28 -8.99
N VAL A 306 -29.83 2.35 -10.25
CA VAL A 306 -30.22 1.17 -11.04
C VAL A 306 -29.01 0.25 -11.25
N ARG A 307 -27.86 0.79 -11.63
CA ARG A 307 -26.63 0.00 -11.84
C ARG A 307 -26.19 -0.69 -10.56
N GLY A 308 -26.19 0.02 -9.44
CA GLY A 308 -25.84 -0.50 -8.12
C GLY A 308 -26.81 -1.58 -7.66
N TRP A 309 -28.12 -1.36 -7.82
CA TRP A 309 -29.15 -2.30 -7.38
C TRP A 309 -29.13 -3.59 -8.20
N GLN A 310 -29.03 -3.48 -9.54
CA GLN A 310 -28.87 -4.65 -10.40
C GLN A 310 -27.58 -5.42 -10.08
N GLY A 311 -26.46 -4.71 -9.88
CA GLY A 311 -25.20 -5.34 -9.49
C GLY A 311 -25.31 -6.09 -8.16
N ALA A 312 -25.90 -5.47 -7.13
CA ALA A 312 -26.14 -6.10 -5.85
C ALA A 312 -27.02 -7.35 -5.98
N TYR A 313 -28.11 -7.27 -6.76
CA TYR A 313 -29.03 -8.38 -7.00
C TYR A 313 -28.35 -9.56 -7.73
N PHE A 314 -27.63 -9.29 -8.83
CA PHE A 314 -26.95 -10.34 -9.58
C PHE A 314 -25.86 -11.02 -8.75
N ASN A 315 -25.03 -10.23 -8.05
CA ASN A 315 -24.01 -10.79 -7.18
C ASN A 315 -24.61 -11.58 -6.01
N TRP A 316 -25.75 -11.14 -5.46
CA TRP A 316 -26.46 -11.87 -4.41
C TRP A 316 -26.97 -13.21 -4.93
N ILE A 317 -27.60 -13.26 -6.12
CA ILE A 317 -28.04 -14.53 -6.73
C ILE A 317 -26.85 -15.46 -6.97
N THR A 318 -25.80 -14.94 -7.59
CA THR A 318 -24.60 -15.75 -7.91
C THR A 318 -23.97 -16.29 -6.63
N GLY A 319 -23.76 -15.45 -5.61
CA GLY A 319 -23.29 -15.85 -4.29
C GLY A 319 -24.12 -16.96 -3.66
N ASN A 320 -25.44 -16.82 -3.67
CA ASN A 320 -26.35 -17.83 -3.14
C ASN A 320 -26.36 -19.12 -3.98
N SER A 321 -26.09 -19.05 -5.29
CA SER A 321 -26.05 -20.24 -6.16
C SER A 321 -24.81 -21.10 -5.94
N MET A 322 -23.71 -20.50 -5.45
CA MET A 322 -22.46 -21.20 -5.14
C MET A 322 -22.51 -21.92 -3.78
N LEU A 323 -23.45 -21.54 -2.90
CA LEU A 323 -23.52 -21.99 -1.51
C LEU A 323 -24.80 -22.76 -1.19
N PRO A 324 -24.70 -23.91 -0.47
CA PRO A 324 -25.89 -24.56 0.07
C PRO A 324 -26.55 -23.68 1.14
N ALA A 325 -27.86 -23.87 1.36
CA ALA A 325 -28.61 -23.10 2.36
C ALA A 325 -28.14 -23.40 3.79
N VAL A 326 -27.86 -24.67 4.05
CA VAL A 326 -27.22 -25.21 5.25
C VAL A 326 -26.24 -26.28 4.76
N ASP A 327 -25.07 -26.38 5.40
CA ASP A 327 -24.10 -27.44 5.09
C ASP A 327 -24.79 -28.83 5.13
N PRO A 328 -24.71 -29.63 4.04
CA PRO A 328 -25.36 -30.93 3.98
C PRO A 328 -24.74 -31.98 4.93
N ASP A 329 -23.51 -31.77 5.42
CA ASP A 329 -22.86 -32.66 6.39
C ASP A 329 -22.97 -32.09 7.82
N PRO A 330 -23.78 -32.71 8.71
CA PRO A 330 -23.95 -32.23 10.08
C PRO A 330 -22.71 -32.44 10.96
N SER A 331 -21.69 -33.18 10.49
CA SER A 331 -20.42 -33.35 11.20
C SER A 331 -19.42 -32.21 10.94
N HIS A 332 -19.66 -31.37 9.93
CA HIS A 332 -18.82 -30.22 9.66
C HIS A 332 -18.97 -29.15 10.73
N GLU A 333 -17.84 -28.80 11.35
CA GLU A 333 -17.76 -27.74 12.36
C GLU A 333 -16.68 -26.70 11.98
N GLY A 334 -16.83 -25.48 12.51
CA GLY A 334 -15.85 -24.41 12.30
C GLY A 334 -15.63 -24.10 10.82
N ILE A 335 -14.36 -24.13 10.38
CA ILE A 335 -13.97 -23.80 9.00
C ILE A 335 -14.47 -24.79 7.95
N GLN A 336 -14.91 -25.99 8.35
CA GLN A 336 -15.48 -26.98 7.42
C GLN A 336 -16.87 -26.59 6.95
N LYS A 337 -17.58 -25.76 7.72
CA LYS A 337 -18.95 -25.37 7.45
C LYS A 337 -19.00 -24.17 6.50
N ILE A 338 -19.21 -24.44 5.21
CA ILE A 338 -19.27 -23.41 4.16
C ILE A 338 -20.68 -23.36 3.58
N ASP A 339 -21.51 -22.45 4.12
CA ASP A 339 -22.91 -22.27 3.72
C ASP A 339 -23.36 -20.80 3.82
N ARG A 340 -24.62 -20.52 3.47
CA ARG A 340 -25.18 -19.15 3.52
C ARG A 340 -25.26 -18.55 4.92
N THR A 341 -25.07 -19.34 5.98
CA THR A 341 -25.03 -18.86 7.37
C THR A 341 -23.64 -18.39 7.78
N THR A 342 -22.58 -18.84 7.09
CA THR A 342 -21.19 -18.46 7.39
C THR A 342 -20.68 -17.32 6.50
N VAL A 343 -21.28 -17.10 5.32
CA VAL A 343 -20.98 -15.96 4.42
C VAL A 343 -21.92 -14.77 4.70
N ASN A 344 -21.64 -14.04 5.77
CA ASN A 344 -22.50 -12.93 6.25
C ASN A 344 -22.54 -11.73 5.28
N GLU A 345 -21.52 -11.56 4.44
CA GLU A 345 -21.41 -10.49 3.46
C GLU A 345 -22.59 -10.50 2.47
N LEU A 346 -23.20 -11.66 2.20
CA LEU A 346 -24.40 -11.74 1.35
C LEU A 346 -25.62 -11.04 1.95
N ARG A 347 -25.75 -10.99 3.28
CA ARG A 347 -26.83 -10.21 3.94
C ARG A 347 -26.59 -8.71 3.79
N GLU A 348 -25.33 -8.31 3.77
CA GLU A 348 -24.98 -6.90 3.60
C GLU A 348 -25.34 -6.39 2.20
N LEU A 349 -25.24 -7.20 1.15
CA LEU A 349 -25.72 -6.83 -0.19
C LEU A 349 -27.19 -6.38 -0.18
N VAL A 350 -28.03 -7.04 0.60
CA VAL A 350 -29.45 -6.66 0.77
C VAL A 350 -29.54 -5.29 1.45
N SER A 351 -28.73 -5.03 2.47
CA SER A 351 -28.65 -3.72 3.12
C SER A 351 -28.22 -2.62 2.14
N GLN A 352 -27.20 -2.87 1.30
CA GLN A 352 -26.74 -1.89 0.31
C GLN A 352 -27.82 -1.61 -0.74
N ALA A 353 -28.54 -2.63 -1.21
CA ALA A 353 -29.66 -2.47 -2.14
C ALA A 353 -30.81 -1.64 -1.51
N SER A 354 -31.12 -1.87 -0.23
CA SER A 354 -32.09 -1.05 0.51
C SER A 354 -31.64 0.40 0.65
N SER A 355 -30.35 0.67 0.88
CA SER A 355 -29.81 2.04 0.94
C SER A 355 -29.90 2.77 -0.40
N LEU A 356 -29.66 2.09 -1.53
CA LEU A 356 -29.88 2.66 -2.87
C LEU A 356 -31.35 3.01 -3.09
N GLN A 357 -32.25 2.09 -2.74
CA GLN A 357 -33.69 2.33 -2.84
C GLN A 357 -34.12 3.50 -1.95
N GLN A 358 -33.61 3.60 -0.72
CA GLN A 358 -33.91 4.70 0.18
C GLN A 358 -33.46 6.04 -0.40
N THR A 359 -32.29 6.09 -1.05
CA THR A 359 -31.80 7.32 -1.68
C THR A 359 -32.73 7.78 -2.81
N LEU A 360 -33.22 6.85 -3.64
CA LEU A 360 -34.22 7.15 -4.67
C LEU A 360 -35.57 7.55 -4.07
N SER A 361 -36.03 6.85 -3.05
CA SER A 361 -37.28 7.19 -2.35
C SER A 361 -37.21 8.58 -1.70
N ASN A 362 -36.05 8.96 -1.17
CA ASN A 362 -35.80 10.30 -0.64
C ASN A 362 -35.90 11.35 -1.75
N ALA A 363 -35.30 11.09 -2.91
CA ALA A 363 -35.36 11.98 -4.05
C ALA A 363 -36.80 12.13 -4.60
N ASP A 364 -37.55 11.03 -4.69
CA ASP A 364 -38.97 11.03 -5.08
C ASP A 364 -39.85 11.78 -4.06
N GLY A 365 -39.56 11.59 -2.77
CA GLY A 365 -40.15 12.35 -1.66
C GLY A 365 -39.72 13.82 -1.58
N ARG A 366 -38.87 14.30 -2.51
CA ARG A 366 -38.31 15.66 -2.55
C ARG A 366 -37.55 16.06 -1.28
N LEU A 367 -37.01 15.06 -0.59
CA LEU A 367 -36.01 15.30 0.46
C LEU A 367 -34.72 15.75 -0.21
N ASN A 368 -33.82 16.37 0.54
CA ASN A 368 -32.49 16.68 0.06
C ASN A 368 -31.55 15.45 0.21
N PRO A 369 -30.30 15.50 -0.31
CA PRO A 369 -29.35 14.40 -0.19
C PRO A 369 -29.02 13.98 1.24
N LEU A 370 -29.26 14.84 2.24
CA LEU A 370 -29.08 14.51 3.64
C LEU A 370 -30.27 13.75 4.26
N GLY A 371 -31.34 13.52 3.48
CA GLY A 371 -32.59 12.89 3.92
C GLY A 371 -33.53 13.84 4.65
N LEU A 372 -33.39 15.16 4.46
CA LEU A 372 -34.21 16.18 5.14
C LEU A 372 -35.15 16.86 4.15
N ALA A 373 -36.38 17.14 4.57
CA ALA A 373 -37.32 17.92 3.77
C ALA A 373 -36.84 19.37 3.58
N SER A 374 -37.25 20.00 2.47
CA SER A 374 -37.04 21.44 2.30
C SER A 374 -37.75 22.21 3.41
N GLY A 375 -37.02 23.10 4.09
CA GLY A 375 -37.54 23.85 5.24
C GLY A 375 -37.79 23.02 6.51
N ALA A 376 -37.25 21.79 6.62
CA ALA A 376 -37.39 20.97 7.82
C ALA A 376 -36.87 21.67 9.08
N LEU A 377 -37.64 21.62 10.17
CA LEU A 377 -37.33 22.22 11.46
C LEU A 377 -37.28 21.16 12.55
N ALA A 378 -36.31 21.30 13.46
CA ALA A 378 -36.08 20.38 14.55
C ALA A 378 -36.69 20.92 15.85
N PHE A 379 -37.82 20.37 16.30
CA PHE A 379 -38.54 20.88 17.48
C PHE A 379 -38.04 20.35 18.83
N ASP A 380 -37.02 19.48 18.84
CA ASP A 380 -36.35 19.02 20.07
C ASP A 380 -35.46 20.14 20.67
N ILE A 381 -36.08 21.23 21.10
CA ILE A 381 -35.46 22.39 21.75
C ILE A 381 -35.83 22.46 23.23
N SER A 382 -34.92 23.01 24.02
CA SER A 382 -35.08 23.17 25.46
C SER A 382 -35.89 24.42 25.78
N ALA A 383 -37.10 24.23 26.32
CA ALA A 383 -37.92 25.33 26.83
C ALA A 383 -37.19 26.13 27.93
N ALA A 384 -36.36 25.47 28.74
CA ALA A 384 -35.56 26.12 29.77
C ALA A 384 -34.46 27.02 29.18
N ASP A 385 -33.90 26.67 28.02
CA ASP A 385 -32.91 27.52 27.35
C ASP A 385 -33.58 28.67 26.58
N VAL A 386 -34.81 28.47 26.08
CA VAL A 386 -35.66 29.57 25.60
C VAL A 386 -35.92 30.58 26.74
N ASP A 387 -36.17 30.11 27.97
CA ASP A 387 -36.35 30.99 29.14
C ASP A 387 -35.12 31.83 29.48
N LYS A 388 -33.92 31.29 29.19
CA LYS A 388 -32.63 32.00 29.31
C LYS A 388 -32.38 32.95 28.13
N GLY A 389 -33.28 33.02 27.16
CA GLY A 389 -33.16 33.91 25.99
C GLY A 389 -32.42 33.31 24.81
N MET A 390 -32.22 31.98 24.77
CA MET A 390 -31.72 31.30 23.57
C MET A 390 -32.84 31.08 22.56
N THR A 391 -32.60 31.52 21.32
CA THR A 391 -33.51 31.29 20.19
C THR A 391 -33.45 29.84 19.69
N HIS A 392 -34.38 29.44 18.81
CA HIS A 392 -34.35 28.13 18.17
C HIS A 392 -33.03 27.94 17.40
N PHE A 393 -32.65 28.94 16.59
CA PHE A 393 -31.37 28.93 15.86
C PHE A 393 -30.18 28.68 16.78
N GLU A 394 -30.06 29.40 17.89
CA GLU A 394 -28.90 29.30 18.79
C GLU A 394 -28.74 27.91 19.42
N GLN A 395 -29.86 27.25 19.73
CA GLN A 395 -29.83 25.89 20.28
C GLN A 395 -29.39 24.86 19.23
N ILE A 396 -29.92 24.95 18.01
CA ILE A 396 -29.54 24.02 16.93
C ILE A 396 -28.11 24.31 16.44
N TYR A 397 -27.72 25.58 16.36
CA TYR A 397 -26.35 26.00 16.05
C TYR A 397 -25.35 25.44 17.06
N ALA A 398 -25.64 25.51 18.37
CA ALA A 398 -24.77 24.94 19.40
C ALA A 398 -24.60 23.40 19.25
N ARG A 399 -25.66 22.68 18.83
CA ARG A 399 -25.56 21.25 18.52
C ARG A 399 -24.74 21.01 17.25
N ALA A 400 -24.93 21.82 16.22
CA ALA A 400 -24.17 21.74 14.98
C ALA A 400 -22.66 21.95 15.21
N THR A 401 -22.28 22.95 16.01
CA THR A 401 -20.88 23.20 16.35
C THR A 401 -20.28 22.10 17.22
N GLN A 402 -21.02 21.58 18.20
CA GLN A 402 -20.56 20.46 19.02
C GLN A 402 -20.34 19.19 18.19
N THR A 403 -21.27 18.86 17.30
CA THR A 403 -21.12 17.70 16.40
C THR A 403 -19.95 17.91 15.45
N LEU A 404 -19.76 19.11 14.90
CA LEU A 404 -18.60 19.44 14.06
C LEU A 404 -17.28 19.28 14.82
N GLN A 405 -17.22 19.66 16.10
CA GLN A 405 -16.03 19.47 16.95
C GLN A 405 -15.69 17.97 17.14
N ASN A 406 -16.70 17.13 17.31
CA ASN A 406 -16.52 15.67 17.39
C ASN A 406 -15.99 15.12 16.05
N THR A 407 -16.52 15.60 14.93
CA THR A 407 -16.06 15.26 13.58
C THR A 407 -14.62 15.68 13.35
N ILE A 408 -14.20 16.86 13.82
CA ILE A 408 -12.80 17.31 13.73
C ILE A 408 -11.87 16.42 14.54
N SER A 409 -12.32 15.93 15.70
CA SER A 409 -11.54 15.00 16.51
C SER A 409 -11.32 13.67 15.77
N ALA A 410 -12.33 13.19 15.04
CA ALA A 410 -12.21 12.01 14.18
C ALA A 410 -11.35 12.28 12.93
N PHE A 411 -11.48 13.46 12.32
CA PHE A 411 -10.63 13.91 11.21
C PHE A 411 -9.15 13.93 11.60
N GLU A 412 -8.84 14.47 12.78
CA GLU A 412 -7.48 14.51 13.33
C GLU A 412 -6.92 13.10 13.59
N ASN A 413 -7.75 12.17 14.05
CA ASN A 413 -7.35 10.77 14.20
C ASN A 413 -7.02 10.14 12.83
N ALA A 414 -7.90 10.26 11.83
CA ALA A 414 -7.65 9.75 10.48
C ALA A 414 -6.39 10.37 9.84
N ARG A 415 -6.16 11.67 10.09
CA ARG A 415 -4.94 12.38 9.68
C ARG A 415 -3.70 11.78 10.34
N SER A 416 -3.75 11.51 11.64
CA SER A 416 -2.64 10.90 12.38
C SER A 416 -2.28 9.51 11.85
N SER A 417 -3.27 8.67 11.52
CA SER A 417 -3.05 7.37 10.88
C SER A 417 -2.32 7.51 9.54
N THR A 418 -2.69 8.51 8.74
CA THR A 418 -2.01 8.82 7.47
C THR A 418 -0.59 9.32 7.69
N GLN A 419 -0.33 10.13 8.73
CA GLN A 419 1.02 10.57 9.09
C GLN A 419 1.92 9.40 9.50
N PHE A 420 1.40 8.40 10.23
CA PHE A 420 2.18 7.21 10.59
C PHE A 420 2.61 6.39 9.37
N LEU A 421 1.73 6.23 8.37
CA LEU A 421 2.10 5.60 7.09
C LEU A 421 3.28 6.33 6.43
N ARG A 422 3.25 7.67 6.42
CA ARG A 422 4.32 8.48 5.81
C ARG A 422 5.63 8.42 6.57
N GLN A 423 5.61 8.48 7.90
CA GLN A 423 6.82 8.29 8.71
C GLN A 423 7.49 6.94 8.42
N GLN A 424 6.69 5.91 8.14
CA GLN A 424 7.19 4.61 7.74
C GLN A 424 7.80 4.65 6.33
N GLU A 425 7.15 5.28 5.36
CA GLU A 425 7.67 5.48 4.00
C GLU A 425 8.97 6.31 3.99
N ASP A 426 9.07 7.32 4.85
CA ASP A 426 10.28 8.13 5.03
C ASP A 426 11.44 7.28 5.54
N SER A 427 11.16 6.48 6.57
CA SER A 427 12.12 5.51 7.10
C SER A 427 12.51 4.47 6.06
N LEU A 428 11.56 4.01 5.24
CA LEU A 428 11.79 3.07 4.16
C LEU A 428 12.69 3.66 3.06
N ALA A 429 12.48 4.93 2.68
CA ALA A 429 13.30 5.60 1.67
C ALA A 429 14.78 5.62 2.09
N ALA A 430 15.06 5.91 3.36
CA ALA A 430 16.42 5.84 3.91
C ALA A 430 16.99 4.39 3.86
N VAL A 431 16.18 3.40 4.21
CA VAL A 431 16.57 1.98 4.12
C VAL A 431 16.86 1.55 2.68
N ARG A 432 16.03 1.95 1.71
CA ARG A 432 16.23 1.67 0.29
C ARG A 432 17.52 2.29 -0.22
N SER A 433 17.78 3.55 0.10
CA SER A 433 19.03 4.23 -0.27
C SER A 433 20.25 3.52 0.32
N ALA A 434 20.20 3.13 1.59
CA ALA A 434 21.27 2.38 2.24
C ALA A 434 21.50 1.00 1.58
N ILE A 435 20.43 0.31 1.19
CA ILE A 435 20.52 -0.97 0.45
C ILE A 435 21.20 -0.77 -0.89
N GLN A 436 20.77 0.22 -1.66
CA GLN A 436 21.31 0.50 -2.99
C GLN A 436 22.79 0.90 -2.91
N GLN A 437 23.16 1.79 -1.98
CA GLN A 437 24.54 2.18 -1.74
C GLN A 437 25.43 0.98 -1.36
N GLN A 438 24.93 0.10 -0.50
CA GLN A 438 25.67 -1.10 -0.09
C GLN A 438 25.80 -2.12 -1.23
N GLU A 439 24.78 -2.30 -2.06
CA GLU A 439 24.83 -3.15 -3.27
C GLU A 439 25.85 -2.64 -4.29
N VAL A 440 25.91 -1.33 -4.51
CA VAL A 440 26.94 -0.68 -5.34
C VAL A 440 28.33 -0.88 -4.74
N ALA A 441 28.48 -0.72 -3.42
CA ALA A 441 29.75 -0.93 -2.73
C ALA A 441 30.24 -2.38 -2.88
N TYR A 442 29.37 -3.38 -2.71
CA TYR A 442 29.73 -4.79 -2.94
C TYR A 442 30.10 -5.05 -4.41
N THR A 443 29.35 -4.46 -5.36
CA THR A 443 29.64 -4.60 -6.79
C THR A 443 31.01 -4.02 -7.13
N ASN A 444 31.34 -2.83 -6.62
CA ASN A 444 32.64 -2.20 -6.82
C ASN A 444 33.78 -3.02 -6.21
N GLN A 445 33.60 -3.53 -4.98
CA GLN A 445 34.60 -4.40 -4.34
C GLN A 445 34.85 -5.69 -5.15
N LEU A 446 33.80 -6.29 -5.69
CA LEU A 446 33.93 -7.46 -6.55
C LEU A 446 34.63 -7.12 -7.86
N ILE A 447 34.34 -5.97 -8.48
CA ILE A 447 35.05 -5.50 -9.68
C ILE A 447 36.53 -5.23 -9.37
N GLU A 448 36.87 -4.64 -8.23
CA GLU A 448 38.26 -4.45 -7.81
C GLU A 448 39.01 -5.78 -7.64
N LEU A 449 38.32 -6.85 -7.21
CA LEU A 449 38.92 -8.17 -7.02
C LEU A 449 39.02 -8.96 -8.33
N TYR A 450 37.88 -9.16 -9.00
CA TYR A 450 37.73 -10.03 -10.17
C TYR A 450 37.94 -9.32 -11.51
N GLY A 451 37.92 -7.98 -11.54
CA GLY A 451 37.95 -7.19 -12.77
C GLY A 451 36.62 -7.22 -13.53
N SER A 452 36.53 -6.44 -14.60
CA SER A 452 35.41 -6.48 -15.56
C SER A 452 35.62 -7.58 -16.61
N PRO A 453 34.58 -8.20 -17.20
CA PRO A 453 34.74 -9.12 -18.31
C PRO A 453 35.44 -8.50 -19.53
N TYR A 454 35.96 -9.35 -20.42
CA TYR A 454 36.46 -8.90 -21.72
C TYR A 454 35.29 -8.45 -22.62
N ALA A 455 35.51 -7.41 -23.42
CA ALA A 455 34.50 -6.92 -24.36
C ALA A 455 34.04 -8.00 -25.36
N ASP A 456 34.93 -8.92 -25.77
CA ASP A 456 34.62 -10.03 -26.68
C ASP A 456 33.73 -11.12 -26.05
N ASP A 457 33.52 -11.07 -24.73
CA ASP A 457 32.72 -11.98 -23.92
C ASP A 457 31.37 -11.39 -23.49
N ILE A 458 31.03 -10.19 -24.01
CA ILE A 458 29.79 -9.48 -23.77
C ILE A 458 28.99 -9.41 -25.08
N GLY A 459 27.73 -9.87 -25.07
CA GLY A 459 26.82 -9.76 -26.21
C GLY A 459 26.04 -11.04 -26.54
N PRO A 460 25.22 -11.03 -27.62
CA PRO A 460 24.41 -12.20 -28.00
C PRO A 460 25.26 -13.45 -28.24
N GLY A 461 24.94 -14.55 -27.57
CA GLY A 461 25.68 -15.82 -27.65
C GLY A 461 27.03 -15.82 -26.90
N LYS A 462 27.39 -14.75 -26.19
CA LYS A 462 28.61 -14.62 -25.36
C LYS A 462 28.30 -14.72 -23.88
N THR A 463 29.27 -15.08 -23.05
CA THR A 463 29.06 -15.50 -21.64
C THR A 463 28.24 -14.49 -20.84
N TYR A 464 28.54 -13.21 -21.01
CA TYR A 464 27.80 -12.11 -20.42
C TYR A 464 26.89 -11.47 -21.48
N VAL A 465 25.70 -11.04 -21.07
CA VAL A 465 24.75 -10.40 -22.01
C VAL A 465 25.22 -9.01 -22.40
N GLN A 466 24.66 -8.49 -23.49
CA GLN A 466 24.91 -7.13 -23.95
C GLN A 466 24.69 -6.10 -22.83
N GLY A 467 25.69 -5.26 -22.55
CA GLY A 467 25.58 -4.18 -21.55
C GLY A 467 25.92 -4.57 -20.11
N TYR A 468 26.42 -5.80 -19.86
CA TYR A 468 26.88 -6.20 -18.54
C TYR A 468 28.05 -5.33 -18.04
N ALA A 469 27.88 -4.74 -16.85
CA ALA A 469 28.87 -3.86 -16.20
C ALA A 469 29.38 -4.39 -14.85
N GLY A 470 29.05 -5.64 -14.52
CA GLY A 470 29.45 -6.27 -13.26
C GLY A 470 30.85 -6.90 -13.27
N PRO A 471 31.24 -7.58 -12.18
CA PRO A 471 32.52 -8.28 -12.06
C PRO A 471 32.57 -9.55 -12.94
N ASP A 472 33.76 -9.92 -13.40
CA ASP A 472 33.97 -11.19 -14.12
C ASP A 472 34.05 -12.37 -13.16
N LEU A 473 32.91 -12.93 -12.76
CA LEU A 473 32.88 -14.04 -11.80
C LEU A 473 33.27 -15.40 -12.41
N LEU A 474 33.33 -15.50 -13.74
CA LEU A 474 33.51 -16.77 -14.46
C LEU A 474 34.88 -16.87 -15.11
N HIS A 475 35.30 -15.85 -15.86
CA HIS A 475 36.53 -15.84 -16.66
C HIS A 475 37.63 -14.97 -16.04
N TYR A 476 37.56 -14.65 -14.73
CA TYR A 476 38.57 -13.85 -14.04
C TYR A 476 39.99 -14.39 -14.18
N GLY A 477 40.16 -15.71 -14.40
CA GLY A 477 41.46 -16.31 -14.61
C GLY A 477 42.17 -15.88 -15.89
N TYR A 478 41.48 -15.25 -16.85
CA TYR A 478 42.08 -14.77 -18.09
C TYR A 478 42.86 -13.47 -17.88
N VAL A 479 44.15 -13.54 -18.23
CA VAL A 479 45.12 -12.44 -18.22
C VAL A 479 45.73 -12.26 -19.61
N ASP A 480 46.07 -11.02 -19.96
CA ASP A 480 46.79 -10.73 -21.21
C ASP A 480 48.27 -11.08 -21.05
N VAL A 481 48.76 -12.06 -21.81
CA VAL A 481 50.14 -12.55 -21.73
C VAL A 481 50.91 -12.13 -23.00
N PRO A 482 52.13 -11.56 -22.91
CA PRO A 482 52.95 -11.23 -24.08
C PRO A 482 53.27 -12.46 -24.95
N GLU A 483 53.31 -12.26 -26.28
CA GLU A 483 53.72 -13.29 -27.25
C GLU A 483 55.12 -13.83 -26.91
N GLY A 484 55.20 -15.14 -26.62
CA GLY A 484 56.44 -15.84 -26.26
C GLY A 484 56.42 -16.52 -24.88
N LEU A 485 55.46 -16.19 -24.01
CA LEU A 485 55.30 -16.79 -22.67
C LEU A 485 54.17 -17.83 -22.58
N VAL A 486 53.44 -18.05 -23.68
CA VAL A 486 52.33 -19.00 -23.75
C VAL A 486 52.86 -20.38 -24.12
N THR A 487 52.54 -21.39 -23.33
CA THR A 487 52.82 -22.79 -23.66
C THR A 487 52.07 -23.17 -24.95
N LYS A 488 52.75 -23.87 -25.88
CA LYS A 488 52.14 -24.25 -27.16
C LYS A 488 51.06 -25.32 -26.93
N GLY A 489 49.79 -24.92 -27.06
CA GLY A 489 48.61 -25.80 -27.08
C GLY A 489 47.54 -25.37 -26.08
N THR A 490 46.30 -25.23 -26.52
CA THR A 490 45.15 -24.98 -25.64
C THR A 490 44.19 -26.15 -25.69
N LYS A 491 43.59 -26.50 -24.55
CA LYS A 491 42.48 -27.44 -24.46
C LYS A 491 41.23 -26.67 -24.07
N LYS A 492 40.13 -26.95 -24.78
CA LYS A 492 38.80 -26.49 -24.41
C LYS A 492 38.27 -27.36 -23.30
N PHE A 493 37.72 -26.73 -22.28
CA PHE A 493 36.94 -27.36 -21.24
C PHE A 493 35.56 -26.72 -21.23
N GLU A 494 34.52 -27.55 -21.16
CA GLU A 494 33.14 -27.12 -21.22
C GLU A 494 32.47 -27.40 -19.88
N LEU A 495 32.15 -26.34 -19.14
CA LEU A 495 31.37 -26.40 -17.92
C LEU A 495 29.90 -26.26 -18.28
N LEU A 496 29.11 -27.32 -18.08
CA LEU A 496 27.67 -27.21 -18.15
C LEU A 496 27.15 -26.49 -16.90
N LEU A 497 26.84 -25.20 -17.03
CA LEU A 497 26.12 -24.47 -16.00
C LEU A 497 24.65 -24.91 -16.07
N SER A 498 24.25 -25.74 -15.12
CA SER A 498 22.88 -26.20 -14.96
C SER A 498 22.39 -25.85 -13.55
N PRO A 499 21.79 -24.67 -13.38
CA PRO A 499 21.24 -23.84 -14.44
C PRO A 499 22.16 -22.74 -14.97
N SER A 500 21.86 -22.25 -16.17
CA SER A 500 22.63 -21.23 -16.89
C SER A 500 22.43 -19.82 -16.37
N PHE A 501 23.30 -18.88 -16.72
CA PHE A 501 22.94 -17.46 -16.63
C PHE A 501 21.92 -17.11 -17.71
N ASP A 502 20.94 -16.28 -17.38
CA ASP A 502 19.91 -15.84 -18.30
C ASP A 502 20.51 -14.92 -19.38
N ASP A 503 20.30 -15.25 -20.66
CA ASP A 503 20.79 -14.49 -21.81
C ASP A 503 20.17 -13.08 -21.94
N ALA A 504 19.11 -12.78 -21.18
CA ALA A 504 18.53 -11.44 -21.03
C ALA A 504 18.99 -10.71 -19.75
N ASN A 505 19.50 -11.43 -18.73
CA ASN A 505 19.97 -10.87 -17.46
C ASN A 505 21.01 -11.80 -16.79
N PRO A 506 22.31 -11.57 -16.96
CA PRO A 506 23.36 -12.48 -16.55
C PRO A 506 23.64 -12.42 -15.04
N ALA A 507 22.94 -11.57 -14.29
CA ALA A 507 22.90 -11.66 -12.83
C ALA A 507 21.96 -12.79 -12.35
N ALA A 508 21.02 -13.23 -13.19
CA ALA A 508 20.02 -14.22 -12.85
C ALA A 508 20.34 -15.60 -13.44
N ILE A 509 19.97 -16.66 -12.70
CA ILE A 509 20.13 -18.05 -13.13
C ILE A 509 18.84 -18.52 -13.83
N ASN A 510 18.94 -18.96 -15.07
CA ASN A 510 17.90 -19.61 -15.86
C ASN A 510 17.85 -21.12 -15.56
N TYR A 511 16.91 -21.49 -14.68
CA TYR A 511 16.66 -22.86 -14.21
C TYR A 511 16.26 -23.88 -15.30
N ASN A 512 15.90 -23.42 -16.50
CA ASN A 512 15.35 -24.24 -17.59
C ASN A 512 16.30 -24.39 -18.78
N ALA A 513 17.44 -23.72 -18.76
CA ALA A 513 18.45 -23.83 -19.79
C ALA A 513 19.78 -24.23 -19.15
N SER A 514 20.46 -25.19 -19.74
CA SER A 514 21.85 -25.46 -19.45
C SER A 514 22.71 -24.67 -20.43
N ARG A 515 23.74 -24.01 -19.92
CA ARG A 515 24.65 -23.22 -20.73
C ARG A 515 26.04 -23.72 -20.52
N THR A 516 26.68 -24.05 -21.63
CA THR A 516 28.07 -24.45 -21.60
C THR A 516 28.95 -23.21 -21.54
N ILE A 517 29.60 -22.99 -20.39
CA ILE A 517 30.69 -22.02 -20.25
C ILE A 517 31.96 -22.70 -20.74
N THR A 518 32.64 -22.09 -21.70
CA THR A 518 33.88 -22.65 -22.26
C THR A 518 35.09 -22.02 -21.60
N TYR A 519 35.89 -22.84 -20.93
CA TYR A 519 37.18 -22.47 -20.38
C TYR A 519 38.30 -22.91 -21.31
N TRP A 520 39.21 -22.01 -21.63
CA TRP A 520 40.43 -22.33 -22.35
C TRP A 520 41.57 -22.51 -21.36
N LEU A 521 42.15 -23.70 -21.38
CA LEU A 521 43.24 -24.08 -20.50
C LEU A 521 44.49 -24.37 -21.33
N ASP A 522 45.65 -23.97 -20.83
CA ASP A 522 46.94 -24.40 -21.38
C ASP A 522 47.26 -25.87 -20.96
N PRO A 523 48.35 -26.50 -21.44
CA PRO A 523 48.67 -27.89 -21.14
C PRO A 523 48.96 -28.15 -19.65
N VAL A 524 49.12 -27.08 -18.87
CA VAL A 524 49.42 -27.08 -17.44
C VAL A 524 48.23 -26.58 -16.60
N GLY A 525 47.04 -26.48 -17.20
CA GLY A 525 45.77 -26.20 -16.52
C GLY A 525 45.49 -24.73 -16.18
N SER A 526 46.33 -23.79 -16.63
CA SER A 526 46.11 -22.35 -16.39
C SER A 526 45.04 -21.83 -17.34
N MET A 527 44.14 -20.97 -16.85
CA MET A 527 43.16 -20.29 -17.68
C MET A 527 43.88 -19.32 -18.64
N VAL A 528 43.68 -19.48 -19.94
CA VAL A 528 44.29 -18.64 -20.98
C VAL A 528 43.22 -17.95 -21.78
N LYS A 529 43.42 -16.66 -22.04
CA LYS A 529 42.56 -15.87 -22.90
C LYS A 529 42.47 -16.55 -24.30
N PRO A 530 41.26 -16.71 -24.86
CA PRO A 530 41.10 -17.25 -26.21
C PRO A 530 41.88 -16.40 -27.24
N SER A 531 42.53 -17.06 -28.21
CA SER A 531 43.35 -16.38 -29.23
C SER A 531 42.56 -15.49 -30.18
N ASP A 532 41.25 -15.73 -30.29
CA ASP A 532 40.30 -14.95 -31.08
C ASP A 532 39.79 -13.69 -30.35
N TRP A 533 40.07 -13.55 -29.04
CA TRP A 533 39.70 -12.36 -28.28
C TRP A 533 40.77 -11.28 -28.41
N SER A 534 40.41 -10.17 -29.06
CA SER A 534 41.33 -9.05 -29.33
C SER A 534 41.14 -7.87 -28.37
N GLY A 535 40.00 -7.80 -27.69
CA GLY A 535 39.66 -6.75 -26.74
C GLY A 535 40.44 -6.84 -25.43
N ARG A 536 40.29 -5.80 -24.60
CA ARG A 536 40.87 -5.70 -23.26
C ARG A 536 39.75 -5.53 -22.23
N ARG A 537 40.04 -5.87 -20.97
CA ARG A 537 39.17 -5.55 -19.84
C ARG A 537 39.13 -4.03 -19.66
N SER A 538 37.95 -3.46 -19.35
CA SER A 538 37.84 -2.04 -19.00
C SER A 538 38.53 -1.74 -17.66
N SER A 539 38.44 -2.67 -16.71
CA SER A 539 39.13 -2.60 -15.41
C SER A 539 39.71 -3.97 -15.05
N PRO A 540 41.05 -4.16 -15.13
CA PRO A 540 41.71 -5.33 -14.53
C PRO A 540 41.56 -5.31 -13.00
N GLY A 541 41.23 -6.45 -12.40
CA GLY A 541 41.14 -6.63 -10.95
C GLY A 541 42.45 -7.12 -10.32
N LYS A 542 42.48 -7.15 -8.98
CA LYS A 542 43.63 -7.62 -8.19
C LYS A 542 44.01 -9.06 -8.51
N ILE A 543 43.04 -9.92 -8.84
CA ILE A 543 43.30 -11.31 -9.19
C ILE A 543 44.10 -11.40 -10.50
N GLN A 544 43.80 -10.57 -11.51
CA GLN A 544 44.58 -10.56 -12.76
C GLN A 544 46.03 -10.10 -12.54
N THR A 545 46.23 -9.12 -11.65
CA THR A 545 47.58 -8.69 -11.25
C THR A 545 48.34 -9.81 -10.56
N ALA A 546 47.74 -10.47 -9.57
CA ALA A 546 48.37 -11.58 -8.85
C ALA A 546 48.64 -12.79 -9.76
N LEU A 547 47.75 -13.08 -10.71
CA LEU A 547 47.97 -14.11 -11.73
C LEU A 547 49.15 -13.77 -12.66
N SER A 548 49.29 -12.50 -13.03
CA SER A 548 50.44 -12.04 -13.82
C SER A 548 51.75 -12.17 -13.04
N GLU A 549 51.75 -11.84 -11.75
CA GLU A 549 52.91 -12.04 -10.87
C GLU A 549 53.26 -13.52 -10.67
N LEU A 550 52.25 -14.40 -10.56
CA LEU A 550 52.45 -15.85 -10.50
C LEU A 550 53.10 -16.37 -11.78
N LEU A 551 52.67 -15.90 -12.95
CA LEU A 551 53.29 -16.25 -14.24
C LEU A 551 54.75 -15.80 -14.32
N LEU A 552 55.05 -14.57 -13.86
CA LEU A 552 56.43 -14.05 -13.81
C LEU A 552 57.30 -14.81 -12.80
N ALA A 553 56.78 -15.12 -11.61
CA ALA A 553 57.49 -15.90 -10.59
C ALA A 553 57.80 -17.31 -11.09
N ARG A 554 56.86 -17.92 -11.83
CA ARG A 554 57.04 -19.21 -12.49
C ARG A 554 58.15 -19.16 -13.55
N LEU A 555 58.14 -18.16 -14.43
CA LEU A 555 59.18 -17.99 -15.44
C LEU A 555 60.57 -17.84 -14.80
N ALA A 556 60.68 -17.00 -13.77
CA ALA A 556 61.92 -16.78 -13.06
C ALA A 556 62.43 -18.08 -12.38
N LEU A 557 61.53 -18.88 -11.79
CA LEU A 557 61.86 -20.18 -11.24
C LEU A 557 62.38 -21.15 -12.32
N PHE A 558 61.73 -21.21 -13.49
CA PHE A 558 62.18 -22.04 -14.60
C PHE A 558 63.58 -21.64 -15.09
N GLN A 559 63.83 -20.34 -15.27
CA GLN A 559 65.15 -19.83 -15.66
C GLN A 559 66.23 -20.15 -14.60
N GLY A 560 65.89 -20.02 -13.31
CA GLY A 560 66.81 -20.35 -12.21
C GLY A 560 67.16 -21.84 -12.13
N LEU A 561 66.18 -22.72 -12.38
CA LEU A 561 66.38 -24.17 -12.41
C LEU A 561 67.18 -24.62 -13.65
N ASP A 562 66.95 -24.01 -14.81
CA ASP A 562 67.72 -24.27 -16.04
C ASP A 562 69.20 -23.90 -15.88
N GLN A 563 69.48 -22.72 -15.30
CA GLN A 563 70.84 -22.31 -14.96
C GLN A 563 71.53 -23.29 -13.99
N TYR A 564 70.78 -23.80 -13.01
CA TYR A 564 71.28 -24.80 -12.07
C TYR A 564 71.58 -26.14 -12.75
N SER A 565 70.71 -26.58 -13.67
CA SER A 565 70.93 -27.78 -14.50
C SER A 565 72.19 -27.66 -15.35
N SER A 566 72.41 -26.51 -15.99
CA SER A 566 73.61 -26.25 -16.78
C SER A 566 74.90 -26.33 -15.95
N LEU A 567 74.87 -25.87 -14.69
CA LEU A 567 76.01 -25.99 -13.76
C LEU A 567 76.30 -27.45 -13.39
N LYS A 568 75.25 -28.27 -13.22
CA LYS A 568 75.36 -29.71 -12.99
C LYS A 568 75.96 -30.43 -14.21
N ASP A 569 75.50 -30.13 -15.42
CA ASP A 569 76.04 -30.74 -16.64
C ASP A 569 77.53 -30.39 -16.83
N LYS A 570 77.90 -29.14 -16.55
CA LYS A 570 79.32 -28.71 -16.51
C LYS A 570 80.10 -29.48 -15.45
N MET A 571 79.51 -29.71 -14.26
CA MET A 571 80.14 -30.50 -13.20
C MET A 571 80.36 -31.95 -13.65
N GLU A 572 79.36 -32.61 -14.23
CA GLU A 572 79.48 -33.99 -14.72
C GLU A 572 80.54 -34.13 -15.82
N ILE A 573 80.59 -33.18 -16.75
CA ILE A 573 81.62 -33.15 -17.79
C ILE A 573 83.00 -33.00 -17.14
N ARG A 574 83.17 -32.10 -16.17
CA ARG A 574 84.46 -31.93 -15.47
C ARG A 574 84.84 -33.14 -14.64
N VAL A 575 83.88 -33.84 -14.02
CA VAL A 575 84.13 -35.10 -13.30
C VAL A 575 84.50 -36.21 -14.27
N ALA A 576 83.84 -36.31 -15.42
CA ALA A 576 84.16 -37.29 -16.45
C ALA A 576 85.58 -37.08 -17.01
N VAL A 577 85.96 -35.82 -17.27
CA VAL A 577 87.33 -35.46 -17.69
C VAL A 577 88.35 -35.77 -16.58
N PHE A 578 88.03 -35.46 -15.32
CA PHE A 578 88.87 -35.81 -14.18
C PHE A 578 89.06 -37.33 -14.05
N ASN A 579 87.97 -38.11 -14.10
CA ASN A 579 88.01 -39.57 -14.06
C ASN A 579 88.81 -40.14 -15.22
N ALA A 580 88.62 -39.64 -16.45
CA ALA A 580 89.39 -40.07 -17.61
C ALA A 580 90.89 -39.75 -17.48
N ALA A 581 91.25 -38.59 -16.95
CA ALA A 581 92.65 -38.21 -16.69
C ALA A 581 93.31 -39.04 -15.59
N VAL A 582 92.54 -39.47 -14.57
CA VAL A 582 93.00 -40.40 -13.53
C VAL A 582 93.15 -41.83 -14.09
N SER A 583 92.19 -42.32 -14.89
CA SER A 583 92.24 -43.67 -15.49
C SER A 583 93.31 -43.83 -16.58
N ARG A 584 93.66 -42.76 -17.31
CA ARG A 584 94.68 -42.78 -18.36
C ARG A 584 96.12 -42.93 -17.82
N ASN A 585 96.35 -42.68 -16.54
CA ASN A 585 97.68 -42.64 -15.93
C ASN A 585 97.92 -43.84 -14.99
N SER A 586 97.66 -45.06 -15.49
CA SER A 586 97.58 -46.32 -14.73
C SER A 586 98.90 -46.88 -14.19
N GLU A 587 100.02 -46.13 -14.24
CA GLU A 587 101.36 -46.59 -13.79
C GLU A 587 101.79 -46.06 -12.41
N LEU A 588 100.93 -45.32 -11.68
CA LEU A 588 101.24 -44.78 -10.35
C LEU A 588 100.32 -45.34 -9.25
N THR A 589 100.29 -46.65 -9.12
CA THR A 589 99.49 -47.43 -8.14
C THR A 589 99.86 -47.15 -6.66
N ALA A 590 100.89 -46.35 -6.38
CA ALA A 590 101.33 -46.01 -5.01
C ALA A 590 100.69 -44.73 -4.42
N ARG A 591 99.87 -43.98 -5.18
CA ARG A 591 99.23 -42.71 -4.73
C ARG A 591 97.70 -42.80 -4.58
N MET A 592 97.20 -44.02 -4.48
CA MET A 592 95.77 -44.36 -4.60
C MET A 592 94.92 -43.78 -3.45
N GLU A 593 95.45 -43.68 -2.22
CA GLU A 593 94.69 -43.12 -1.08
C GLU A 593 94.30 -41.63 -1.28
N THR A 594 95.16 -40.83 -1.91
CA THR A 594 94.90 -39.39 -2.10
C THR A 594 93.89 -39.13 -3.23
N PHE A 595 93.94 -39.91 -4.32
CA PHE A 595 92.96 -39.82 -5.41
C PHE A 595 91.61 -40.44 -5.06
N GLN A 596 91.58 -41.52 -4.28
CA GLN A 596 90.35 -42.10 -3.73
C GLN A 596 89.59 -41.10 -2.87
N GLY A 597 90.28 -40.23 -2.12
CA GLY A 597 89.66 -39.14 -1.37
C GLY A 597 88.95 -38.10 -2.25
N VAL A 598 89.50 -37.79 -3.43
CA VAL A 598 88.86 -36.88 -4.41
C VAL A 598 87.70 -37.60 -5.11
N LEU A 599 87.89 -38.84 -5.57
CA LEU A 599 86.85 -39.62 -6.24
C LEU A 599 85.63 -39.86 -5.34
N THR A 600 85.85 -40.22 -4.07
CA THR A 600 84.75 -40.33 -3.08
C THR A 600 84.06 -39.00 -2.81
N THR A 601 84.80 -37.89 -2.77
CA THR A 601 84.21 -36.54 -2.64
C THR A 601 83.40 -36.16 -3.89
N LEU A 602 83.86 -36.54 -5.08
CA LEU A 602 83.15 -36.33 -6.34
C LEU A 602 81.89 -37.19 -6.45
N GLU A 603 81.91 -38.43 -5.98
CA GLU A 603 80.72 -39.29 -5.90
C GLU A 603 79.67 -38.68 -4.95
N VAL A 604 80.08 -38.14 -3.81
CA VAL A 604 79.19 -37.42 -2.88
C VAL A 604 78.60 -36.17 -3.52
N ILE A 605 79.41 -35.38 -4.24
CA ILE A 605 78.96 -34.20 -5.00
C ILE A 605 77.97 -34.60 -6.10
N GLN A 606 78.28 -35.66 -6.86
CA GLN A 606 77.41 -36.17 -7.92
C GLN A 606 76.08 -36.68 -7.34
N GLN A 607 76.10 -37.43 -6.23
CA GLN A 607 74.85 -37.87 -5.58
C GLN A 607 74.03 -36.70 -5.03
N ALA A 608 74.68 -35.69 -4.43
CA ALA A 608 74.02 -34.48 -3.95
C ALA A 608 73.37 -33.67 -5.11
N LEU A 609 74.05 -33.55 -6.25
CA LEU A 609 73.54 -32.90 -7.45
C LEU A 609 72.47 -33.75 -8.18
N LEU A 610 72.57 -35.08 -8.15
CA LEU A 610 71.57 -36.03 -8.69
C LEU A 610 70.23 -35.97 -7.94
N ILE A 611 70.26 -35.81 -6.61
CA ILE A 611 69.04 -35.58 -5.81
C ILE A 611 68.30 -34.30 -6.25
N LYS A 612 69.04 -33.28 -6.72
CA LYS A 612 68.51 -32.03 -7.27
C LYS A 612 68.20 -32.12 -8.77
N GLN A 613 68.89 -32.95 -9.55
CA GLN A 613 68.52 -33.28 -10.94
C GLN A 613 67.14 -33.91 -10.98
N LYS A 614 66.75 -34.75 -10.01
CA LYS A 614 65.36 -35.20 -9.90
C LYS A 614 64.39 -34.01 -9.78
N VAL A 615 64.77 -32.89 -9.17
CA VAL A 615 63.93 -31.68 -9.11
C VAL A 615 63.88 -30.95 -10.46
N ALA A 616 65.00 -30.82 -11.16
CA ALA A 616 65.07 -30.17 -12.49
C ALA A 616 64.43 -31.03 -13.60
N GLU A 617 64.63 -32.35 -13.60
CA GLU A 617 64.02 -33.31 -14.52
C GLU A 617 62.52 -33.47 -14.25
N ILE A 618 62.09 -33.50 -12.98
CA ILE A 618 60.67 -33.40 -12.65
C ILE A 618 60.11 -32.08 -13.20
N THR A 619 60.88 -30.99 -13.27
CA THR A 619 60.43 -29.69 -13.79
C THR A 619 60.37 -29.61 -15.33
N LEU A 620 61.21 -30.34 -16.07
CA LEU A 620 61.15 -30.43 -17.54
C LEU A 620 60.11 -31.46 -18.03
N GLU A 621 59.85 -32.52 -17.25
CA GLU A 621 58.74 -33.46 -17.48
C GLU A 621 57.38 -32.89 -16.98
N VAL A 622 57.43 -31.86 -16.13
CA VAL A 622 56.29 -31.10 -15.56
C VAL A 622 55.46 -30.31 -16.58
N GLY A 623 55.90 -30.24 -17.85
CA GLY A 623 55.07 -29.76 -18.95
C GLY A 623 53.69 -30.44 -19.03
N ASN A 624 53.52 -31.61 -18.37
CA ASN A 624 52.27 -32.37 -18.33
C ASN A 624 51.62 -32.55 -16.94
N VAL A 625 52.20 -32.09 -15.80
CA VAL A 625 51.68 -32.47 -14.45
C VAL A 625 51.74 -31.32 -13.41
N VAL A 626 50.95 -30.27 -13.60
CA VAL A 626 50.65 -29.28 -12.53
C VAL A 626 49.13 -29.13 -12.42
N LEU A 627 48.57 -29.52 -11.27
CA LEU A 627 47.17 -29.94 -11.24
C LEU A 627 46.47 -29.60 -9.90
N ASP A 628 46.96 -28.67 -9.09
CA ASP A 628 46.29 -28.27 -7.82
C ASP A 628 45.71 -26.85 -7.84
N ALA A 629 46.41 -25.85 -8.37
CA ALA A 629 45.86 -24.49 -8.53
C ALA A 629 44.72 -24.43 -9.57
N ALA A 630 44.85 -25.18 -10.66
CA ALA A 630 43.84 -25.33 -11.71
C ALA A 630 42.57 -26.07 -11.24
N ILE A 631 42.70 -26.95 -10.24
CA ILE A 631 41.54 -27.64 -9.64
C ILE A 631 40.76 -26.69 -8.75
N GLU A 632 41.42 -25.76 -8.05
CA GLU A 632 40.75 -24.74 -7.23
C GLU A 632 40.26 -23.53 -8.04
N ALA A 633 40.65 -23.40 -9.32
CA ALA A 633 40.36 -22.26 -10.17
C ALA A 633 38.89 -22.10 -10.63
N PRO A 634 38.08 -23.17 -10.80
CA PRO A 634 36.66 -23.01 -11.01
C PRO A 634 36.00 -22.45 -9.74
N PRO A 635 35.18 -21.39 -9.84
CA PRO A 635 34.54 -20.76 -8.69
C PRO A 635 33.76 -21.81 -7.88
N LYS A 636 33.99 -21.81 -6.57
CA LYS A 636 33.35 -22.76 -5.62
C LYS A 636 31.88 -22.41 -5.40
N VAL A 637 31.50 -21.16 -5.67
CA VAL A 637 30.15 -20.65 -5.54
C VAL A 637 29.79 -19.89 -6.82
N VAL A 638 28.83 -20.40 -7.58
CA VAL A 638 28.24 -19.74 -8.76
C VAL A 638 26.71 -19.67 -8.61
N GLY A 639 26.26 -19.22 -7.44
CA GLY A 639 24.84 -19.00 -7.17
C GLY A 639 23.98 -20.23 -6.98
N LEU A 640 24.60 -21.37 -6.66
CA LEU A 640 23.94 -22.58 -6.19
C LEU A 640 24.32 -22.85 -4.72
N ALA A 641 23.38 -23.40 -3.94
CA ALA A 641 23.60 -23.79 -2.55
C ALA A 641 24.65 -24.92 -2.39
N ASN A 642 25.03 -25.53 -3.51
CA ASN A 642 25.98 -26.62 -3.60
C ASN A 642 27.14 -26.17 -4.47
N ASP A 643 28.31 -26.73 -4.20
CA ASP A 643 29.52 -26.52 -4.96
C ASP A 643 29.34 -26.97 -6.44
N ALA A 644 28.92 -26.05 -7.29
CA ALA A 644 28.48 -26.32 -8.66
C ALA A 644 29.60 -26.86 -9.56
N THR A 645 30.84 -26.58 -9.18
CA THR A 645 32.04 -27.02 -9.89
C THR A 645 32.65 -28.27 -9.23
N SER A 646 31.99 -28.89 -8.24
CA SER A 646 32.46 -30.12 -7.58
C SER A 646 32.59 -31.31 -8.51
N GLY A 647 31.66 -31.49 -9.46
CA GLY A 647 31.76 -32.52 -10.51
C GLY A 647 32.93 -32.26 -11.48
N VAL A 648 33.24 -30.99 -11.75
CA VAL A 648 34.39 -30.57 -12.57
C VAL A 648 35.70 -30.77 -11.82
N ARG A 649 35.78 -30.37 -10.55
CA ARG A 649 36.93 -30.66 -9.70
C ARG A 649 37.11 -32.17 -9.55
N ALA A 650 36.04 -32.94 -9.37
CA ALA A 650 36.08 -34.39 -9.29
C ALA A 650 36.51 -35.05 -10.60
N ALA A 651 36.07 -34.54 -11.76
CA ALA A 651 36.51 -35.03 -13.08
C ALA A 651 37.99 -34.69 -13.35
N LEU A 652 38.44 -33.47 -13.02
CA LEU A 652 39.86 -33.10 -13.05
C LEU A 652 40.69 -33.98 -12.09
N ILE A 653 40.16 -34.29 -10.90
CA ILE A 653 40.76 -35.23 -9.95
C ILE A 653 40.76 -36.66 -10.50
N ALA A 654 39.72 -37.10 -11.22
CA ALA A 654 39.64 -38.44 -11.78
C ALA A 654 40.66 -38.66 -12.92
N THR A 655 40.98 -37.61 -13.69
CA THR A 655 42.14 -37.61 -14.60
C THR A 655 43.50 -37.75 -13.90
N LYS A 656 43.58 -37.63 -12.56
CA LYS A 656 44.82 -37.79 -11.75
C LYS A 656 45.12 -39.23 -11.31
N ALA A 657 44.39 -40.25 -11.75
CA ALA A 657 44.55 -41.61 -11.21
C ALA A 657 45.92 -42.28 -11.51
N THR A 658 46.84 -41.61 -12.19
CA THR A 658 48.22 -42.10 -12.40
C THR A 658 49.22 -40.99 -12.06
N GLN A 659 50.05 -41.25 -11.04
CA GLN A 659 51.17 -40.43 -10.52
C GLN A 659 50.81 -39.25 -9.57
N ARG A 660 51.07 -39.47 -8.27
CA ARG A 660 50.99 -38.46 -7.19
C ARG A 660 52.34 -37.75 -7.02
N GLY A 661 52.42 -36.51 -7.48
CA GLY A 661 53.47 -35.56 -7.11
C GLY A 661 53.16 -34.18 -7.70
N THR A 662 52.65 -33.25 -6.91
CA THR A 662 52.42 -31.87 -7.37
C THR A 662 53.65 -31.01 -7.08
N LEU A 663 53.97 -30.05 -7.95
CA LEU A 663 55.14 -29.15 -7.80
C LEU A 663 55.22 -28.55 -6.38
N GLY A 664 54.11 -28.10 -5.79
CA GLY A 664 54.04 -27.60 -4.41
C GLY A 664 54.16 -28.67 -3.31
N SER A 665 53.78 -29.93 -3.57
CA SER A 665 54.03 -31.07 -2.65
C SER A 665 55.49 -31.56 -2.74
N THR A 666 56.08 -31.53 -3.94
CA THR A 666 57.49 -31.86 -4.21
C THR A 666 58.41 -30.79 -3.61
N ILE A 667 58.04 -29.52 -3.70
CA ILE A 667 58.72 -28.37 -3.06
C ILE A 667 58.67 -28.47 -1.53
N ARG A 668 57.53 -28.80 -0.92
CA ARG A 668 57.44 -29.01 0.54
C ARG A 668 58.23 -30.24 1.01
N GLY A 669 58.32 -31.28 0.19
CA GLY A 669 59.24 -32.40 0.42
C GLY A 669 60.73 -32.03 0.35
N LEU A 670 61.08 -30.86 -0.20
CA LEU A 670 62.45 -30.37 -0.39
C LEU A 670 62.97 -29.46 0.75
N GLU A 671 62.21 -29.22 1.83
CA GLU A 671 62.74 -28.60 3.07
C GLU A 671 63.92 -29.38 3.69
N VAL A 672 64.28 -30.55 3.13
CA VAL A 672 65.56 -31.26 3.32
C VAL A 672 66.78 -30.50 2.72
N GLY A 673 66.60 -29.27 2.22
CA GLY A 673 67.65 -28.44 1.60
C GLY A 673 68.88 -28.17 2.48
N ALA A 674 68.72 -28.16 3.82
CA ALA A 674 69.84 -27.93 4.73
C ALA A 674 70.92 -29.01 4.64
N ARG A 675 70.56 -30.29 4.48
CA ARG A 675 71.53 -31.41 4.43
C ARG A 675 72.34 -31.46 3.14
N VAL A 676 71.74 -31.09 2.01
CA VAL A 676 72.40 -31.12 0.69
C VAL A 676 73.40 -29.96 0.57
N VAL A 677 73.04 -28.77 1.07
CA VAL A 677 73.94 -27.60 1.08
C VAL A 677 75.10 -27.82 2.03
N GLU A 678 74.85 -28.39 3.22
CA GLU A 678 75.90 -28.84 4.14
C GLU A 678 76.86 -29.82 3.44
N GLN A 679 76.35 -30.87 2.79
CA GLN A 679 77.17 -31.84 2.06
C GLN A 679 78.01 -31.21 0.94
N LEU A 680 77.45 -30.27 0.15
CA LEU A 680 78.19 -29.56 -0.89
C LEU A 680 79.25 -28.62 -0.29
N LYS A 681 78.95 -27.92 0.81
CA LYS A 681 79.92 -27.08 1.54
C LYS A 681 81.05 -27.90 2.17
N THR A 682 80.74 -29.05 2.77
CA THR A 682 81.75 -29.98 3.31
C THR A 682 82.62 -30.55 2.20
N SER A 683 82.03 -30.91 1.06
CA SER A 683 82.77 -31.41 -0.11
C SER A 683 83.66 -30.33 -0.74
N LEU A 684 83.18 -29.08 -0.78
CA LEU A 684 83.95 -27.91 -1.21
C LEU A 684 85.13 -27.62 -0.27
N ALA A 685 84.91 -27.67 1.05
CA ALA A 685 85.97 -27.52 2.04
C ALA A 685 87.04 -28.62 1.87
N ARG A 686 86.61 -29.86 1.62
CA ARG A 686 87.51 -31.00 1.38
C ARG A 686 88.30 -30.88 0.07
N LEU A 687 87.69 -30.40 -1.01
CA LEU A 687 88.40 -30.10 -2.26
C LEU A 687 89.41 -28.96 -2.09
N LYS A 688 89.11 -27.96 -1.26
CA LYS A 688 90.04 -26.88 -0.92
C LYS A 688 91.22 -27.39 -0.08
N GLU A 689 90.98 -28.24 0.91
CA GLU A 689 92.04 -28.90 1.69
C GLU A 689 92.97 -29.76 0.81
N ILE A 690 92.41 -30.45 -0.19
CA ILE A 690 93.18 -31.25 -1.15
C ILE A 690 94.01 -30.37 -2.11
N GLU A 691 93.50 -29.19 -2.50
CA GLU A 691 94.25 -28.19 -3.28
C GLU A 691 95.42 -27.59 -2.48
N ASP A 692 95.21 -27.30 -1.19
CA ASP A 692 96.21 -26.70 -0.30
C ASP A 692 97.31 -27.72 0.12
N ALA A 693 97.04 -29.02 0.04
CA ALA A 693 98.01 -30.11 0.28
C ALA A 693 99.09 -30.22 -0.82
N LYS A 694 100.01 -29.25 -0.85
CA LYS A 694 101.16 -29.19 -1.78
C LYS A 694 102.20 -30.29 -1.47
N THR A 695 102.29 -31.34 -2.29
CA THR A 695 103.59 -31.95 -2.66
C THR A 695 103.60 -33.01 -3.78
N ALA A 696 102.48 -33.42 -4.40
CA ALA A 696 102.53 -34.57 -5.33
C ALA A 696 101.86 -34.40 -6.72
N TRP A 697 101.15 -33.32 -7.01
CA TRP A 697 100.33 -33.21 -8.22
C TRP A 697 101.08 -32.50 -9.37
N THR A 698 101.11 -33.09 -10.58
CA THR A 698 101.54 -32.42 -11.83
C THR A 698 100.60 -31.24 -12.13
N GLU A 699 101.11 -30.16 -12.74
CA GLU A 699 100.34 -28.92 -13.01
C GLU A 699 99.01 -29.15 -13.76
N GLU A 700 98.95 -30.18 -14.61
CA GLU A 700 97.74 -30.60 -15.34
C GLU A 700 96.59 -31.03 -14.41
N TYR A 701 96.87 -31.75 -13.31
CA TYR A 701 95.82 -32.20 -12.38
C TYR A 701 95.33 -31.09 -11.45
N LYS A 702 96.17 -30.11 -11.11
CA LYS A 702 95.76 -28.92 -10.34
C LYS A 702 94.71 -28.11 -11.10
N GLN A 703 94.87 -27.96 -12.42
CA GLN A 703 93.89 -27.27 -13.26
C GLN A 703 92.54 -28.00 -13.32
N LEU A 704 92.55 -29.34 -13.34
CA LEU A 704 91.31 -30.13 -13.32
C LEU A 704 90.55 -30.00 -11.99
N VAL A 705 91.24 -30.05 -10.84
CA VAL A 705 90.62 -29.84 -9.51
C VAL A 705 90.15 -28.41 -9.33
N TYR A 706 90.91 -27.42 -9.82
CA TYR A 706 90.49 -26.02 -9.82
C TYR A 706 89.19 -25.82 -10.60
N GLY A 707 89.09 -26.44 -11.78
CA GLY A 707 87.86 -26.42 -12.58
C GLY A 707 86.65 -27.07 -11.89
N LEU A 708 86.86 -28.19 -11.18
CA LEU A 708 85.82 -28.83 -10.37
C LEU A 708 85.37 -27.94 -9.21
N LYS A 709 86.31 -27.35 -8.48
CA LYS A 709 86.05 -26.41 -7.37
C LYS A 709 85.29 -25.17 -7.83
N GLU A 710 85.69 -24.58 -8.96
CA GLU A 710 85.02 -23.41 -9.55
C GLU A 710 83.55 -23.70 -9.87
N THR A 711 83.28 -24.86 -10.47
CA THR A 711 81.92 -25.27 -10.84
C THR A 711 81.09 -25.64 -9.61
N LEU A 712 81.72 -26.21 -8.57
CA LEU A 712 81.08 -26.51 -7.28
C LEU A 712 80.71 -25.23 -6.54
N ASN A 713 81.62 -24.24 -6.50
CA ASN A 713 81.36 -22.91 -5.94
C ASN A 713 80.17 -22.26 -6.62
N ALA A 714 80.15 -22.24 -7.96
CA ALA A 714 79.03 -21.69 -8.72
C ALA A 714 77.69 -22.39 -8.40
N ALA A 715 77.69 -23.72 -8.20
CA ALA A 715 76.51 -24.47 -7.81
C ALA A 715 76.05 -24.18 -6.36
N VAL A 716 77.00 -24.02 -5.43
CA VAL A 716 76.73 -23.64 -4.02
C VAL A 716 76.14 -22.23 -3.95
N ASP A 717 76.66 -21.29 -4.75
CA ASP A 717 76.19 -19.88 -4.78
C ASP A 717 74.83 -19.73 -5.49
N GLN A 718 74.51 -20.59 -6.46
CA GLN A 718 73.22 -20.57 -7.16
C GLN A 718 72.07 -21.16 -6.32
N GLN A 719 72.35 -22.00 -5.31
CA GLN A 719 71.33 -22.69 -4.52
C GLN A 719 70.39 -21.73 -3.73
N PRO A 720 70.89 -20.71 -2.99
CA PRO A 720 70.02 -19.74 -2.33
C PRO A 720 69.13 -18.96 -3.30
N VAL A 721 69.58 -18.74 -4.54
CA VAL A 721 68.79 -18.08 -5.59
C VAL A 721 67.59 -18.94 -5.96
N VAL A 722 67.78 -20.23 -6.24
CA VAL A 722 66.68 -21.16 -6.54
C VAL A 722 65.70 -21.27 -5.37
N ASP A 723 66.19 -21.38 -4.13
CA ASP A 723 65.32 -21.45 -2.94
C ASP A 723 64.48 -20.17 -2.76
N SER A 724 65.04 -19.01 -3.08
CA SER A 724 64.31 -17.74 -3.07
C SER A 724 63.21 -17.67 -4.14
N LEU A 725 63.47 -18.22 -5.34
CA LEU A 725 62.52 -18.26 -6.44
C LEU A 725 61.37 -19.25 -6.17
N ILE A 726 61.67 -20.38 -5.54
CA ILE A 726 60.67 -21.35 -5.07
C ILE A 726 59.72 -20.69 -4.05
N ARG A 727 60.28 -20.00 -3.05
CA ARG A 727 59.47 -19.25 -2.07
C ARG A 727 58.63 -18.15 -2.72
N ARG A 728 59.19 -17.45 -3.71
CA ARG A 728 58.46 -16.40 -4.46
C ARG A 728 57.29 -16.98 -5.25
N TYR A 729 57.47 -18.14 -5.90
CA TYR A 729 56.41 -18.83 -6.61
C TYR A 729 55.29 -19.31 -5.66
N ASP A 730 55.67 -19.96 -4.55
CA ASP A 730 54.70 -20.42 -3.53
C ASP A 730 53.94 -19.25 -2.89
N GLN A 731 54.62 -18.11 -2.64
CA GLN A 731 53.96 -16.89 -2.16
C GLN A 731 52.95 -16.36 -3.19
N ALA A 732 53.34 -16.20 -4.47
CA ALA A 732 52.45 -15.72 -5.51
C ALA A 732 51.22 -16.64 -5.71
N GLU A 733 51.39 -17.95 -5.56
CA GLU A 733 50.28 -18.91 -5.62
C GLU A 733 49.29 -18.72 -4.44
N ARG A 734 49.82 -18.49 -3.24
CA ARG A 734 49.00 -18.20 -2.05
C ARG A 734 48.27 -16.86 -2.17
N ASP A 735 48.90 -15.84 -2.77
CA ASP A 735 48.31 -14.51 -2.95
C ASP A 735 47.08 -14.57 -3.88
N VAL A 736 47.17 -15.31 -4.99
CA VAL A 736 46.02 -15.56 -5.88
C VAL A 736 44.88 -16.26 -5.11
N ARG A 737 45.18 -17.33 -4.35
CA ARG A 737 44.17 -18.06 -3.57
C ARG A 737 43.54 -17.18 -2.49
N ALA A 738 44.31 -16.33 -1.84
CA ALA A 738 43.82 -15.42 -0.83
C ALA A 738 42.84 -14.39 -1.42
N LEU A 739 43.14 -13.85 -2.60
CA LEU A 739 42.24 -12.91 -3.29
C LEU A 739 40.95 -13.57 -3.79
N VAL A 740 41.03 -14.81 -4.31
CA VAL A 740 39.83 -15.57 -4.70
C VAL A 740 38.96 -15.85 -3.46
N ALA A 741 39.56 -16.31 -2.35
CA ALA A 741 38.84 -16.54 -1.10
C ALA A 741 38.25 -15.25 -0.51
N GLN A 742 38.90 -14.09 -0.72
CA GLN A 742 38.34 -12.79 -0.36
C GLN A 742 37.11 -12.47 -1.21
N GLY A 743 37.17 -12.72 -2.52
CA GLY A 743 36.02 -12.55 -3.42
C GLY A 743 34.83 -13.43 -3.03
N ASP A 744 35.06 -14.71 -2.74
CA ASP A 744 34.02 -15.64 -2.28
C ASP A 744 33.38 -15.16 -0.97
N ARG A 745 34.18 -14.60 -0.05
CA ARG A 745 33.68 -14.02 1.20
C ARG A 745 32.79 -12.80 0.94
N VAL A 746 33.20 -11.89 0.06
CA VAL A 746 32.38 -10.71 -0.31
C VAL A 746 31.05 -11.13 -0.93
N GLN A 747 31.04 -12.18 -1.76
CA GLN A 747 29.80 -12.72 -2.31
C GLN A 747 28.89 -13.32 -1.22
N ALA A 748 29.45 -14.06 -0.27
CA ALA A 748 28.69 -14.59 0.88
C ALA A 748 28.16 -13.48 1.80
N GLU A 749 28.94 -12.43 2.03
CA GLU A 749 28.54 -11.24 2.78
C GLU A 749 27.38 -10.50 2.08
N ARG A 750 27.46 -10.34 0.75
CA ARG A 750 26.39 -9.77 -0.06
C ARG A 750 25.12 -10.61 0.01
N GLU A 751 25.21 -11.94 -0.07
CA GLU A 751 24.06 -12.83 0.08
C GLU A 751 23.43 -12.71 1.48
N ALA A 752 24.25 -12.70 2.54
CA ALA A 752 23.78 -12.52 3.91
C ALA A 752 23.16 -11.14 4.15
N PHE A 753 23.71 -10.09 3.51
CA PHE A 753 23.12 -8.76 3.47
C PHE A 753 21.75 -8.79 2.82
N ARG A 754 21.63 -9.33 1.60
CA ARG A 754 20.36 -9.46 0.89
C ARG A 754 19.32 -10.25 1.67
N LYS A 755 19.69 -11.37 2.31
CA LYS A 755 18.78 -12.15 3.17
C LYS A 755 18.24 -11.33 4.34
N ARG A 756 19.09 -10.55 5.01
CA ARG A 756 18.68 -9.65 6.11
C ARG A 756 17.80 -8.50 5.62
N SER A 757 18.19 -7.86 4.52
CA SER A 757 17.42 -6.78 3.89
C SER A 757 16.06 -7.26 3.40
N ALA A 758 15.97 -8.46 2.82
CA ALA A 758 14.72 -9.09 2.42
C ALA A 758 13.76 -9.29 3.61
N ALA A 759 14.26 -9.77 4.75
CA ALA A 759 13.47 -9.92 5.97
C ALA A 759 12.99 -8.55 6.52
N LEU A 760 13.86 -7.53 6.45
CA LEU A 760 13.50 -6.17 6.83
C LEU A 760 12.37 -5.61 5.94
N ILE A 761 12.51 -5.71 4.62
CA ILE A 761 11.50 -5.28 3.64
C ILE A 761 10.17 -6.02 3.84
N GLN A 762 10.22 -7.33 4.11
CA GLN A 762 9.02 -8.10 4.45
C GLN A 762 8.30 -7.54 5.69
N GLY A 763 9.05 -7.13 6.73
CA GLY A 763 8.48 -6.44 7.89
C GLY A 763 7.79 -5.12 7.54
N TYR A 764 8.35 -4.34 6.60
CA TYR A 764 7.71 -3.12 6.11
C TYR A 764 6.40 -3.40 5.35
N ARG A 765 6.36 -4.45 4.52
CA ARG A 765 5.17 -4.87 3.76
C ARG A 765 4.00 -5.27 4.68
N THR A 766 4.30 -6.03 5.73
CA THR A 766 3.29 -6.42 6.73
C THR A 766 2.71 -5.21 7.46
N LYS A 767 3.56 -4.24 7.80
CA LYS A 767 3.14 -2.99 8.46
C LYS A 767 2.30 -2.10 7.53
N ASP A 768 2.67 -1.97 6.25
CA ASP A 768 1.89 -1.22 5.25
C ASP A 768 0.44 -1.73 5.18
N TYR A 769 0.25 -3.05 5.06
CA TYR A 769 -1.08 -3.66 5.07
C TYR A 769 -1.87 -3.34 6.35
N ALA A 770 -1.27 -3.53 7.52
CA ALA A 770 -1.93 -3.32 8.81
C ALA A 770 -2.33 -1.84 9.03
N PHE A 771 -1.46 -0.91 8.64
CA PHE A 771 -1.72 0.51 8.81
C PHE A 771 -2.77 1.06 7.84
N ARG A 772 -2.87 0.52 6.61
CA ARG A 772 -4.00 0.81 5.71
C ARG A 772 -5.33 0.41 6.34
N ALA A 773 -5.41 -0.77 6.98
CA ALA A 773 -6.62 -1.19 7.68
C ALA A 773 -7.02 -0.23 8.82
N PHE A 774 -6.05 0.24 9.63
CA PHE A 774 -6.34 1.22 10.69
C PHE A 774 -6.75 2.58 10.13
N ARG A 775 -6.13 3.04 9.03
CA ARG A 775 -6.54 4.26 8.32
C ARG A 775 -7.98 4.13 7.84
N ASP A 776 -8.33 3.03 7.19
CA ASP A 776 -9.66 2.82 6.63
C ASP A 776 -10.73 2.80 7.74
N GLU A 777 -10.46 2.18 8.89
CA GLU A 777 -11.35 2.23 10.07
C GLU A 777 -11.53 3.66 10.61
N ALA A 778 -10.45 4.44 10.67
CA ALA A 778 -10.51 5.83 11.12
C ALA A 778 -11.32 6.71 10.14
N LEU A 779 -11.17 6.49 8.84
CA LEU A 779 -11.92 7.19 7.79
C LEU A 779 -13.42 6.84 7.82
N GLU A 780 -13.77 5.58 8.10
CA GLU A 780 -15.18 5.17 8.24
C GLU A 780 -15.86 5.89 9.41
N LYS A 781 -15.20 5.94 10.57
CA LYS A 781 -15.69 6.69 11.75
C LYS A 781 -15.83 8.18 11.46
N TYR A 782 -14.84 8.76 10.78
CA TYR A 782 -14.89 10.16 10.34
C TYR A 782 -16.09 10.42 9.42
N LYS A 783 -16.32 9.58 8.41
CA LYS A 783 -17.44 9.71 7.47
C LYS A 783 -18.79 9.71 8.19
N GLN A 784 -19.01 8.78 9.11
CA GLN A 784 -20.27 8.71 9.88
C GLN A 784 -20.55 10.00 10.67
N LEU A 785 -19.52 10.54 11.34
CA LEU A 785 -19.63 11.79 12.09
C LEU A 785 -19.79 13.01 11.17
N TYR A 786 -19.11 13.01 10.02
CA TYR A 786 -19.23 14.07 9.02
C TYR A 786 -20.66 14.19 8.48
N GLU A 787 -21.28 13.06 8.12
CA GLU A 787 -22.66 13.05 7.63
C GLU A 787 -23.66 13.59 8.66
N LEU A 788 -23.43 13.27 9.93
CA LEU A 788 -24.20 13.85 11.03
C LEU A 788 -23.97 15.36 11.16
N SER A 789 -22.72 15.83 11.08
CA SER A 789 -22.39 17.26 11.06
C SER A 789 -23.08 18.01 9.92
N ALA A 790 -23.12 17.43 8.72
CA ALA A 790 -23.76 18.05 7.56
C ALA A 790 -25.27 18.21 7.79
N ARG A 791 -25.94 17.19 8.34
CA ARG A 791 -27.37 17.26 8.73
C ARG A 791 -27.63 18.38 9.74
N TYR A 792 -26.85 18.48 10.81
CA TYR A 792 -27.02 19.54 11.79
C TYR A 792 -26.69 20.93 11.24
N ALA A 793 -25.70 21.07 10.36
CA ALA A 793 -25.39 22.34 9.71
C ALA A 793 -26.56 22.82 8.84
N TYR A 794 -27.20 21.90 8.10
CA TYR A 794 -28.40 22.21 7.32
C TYR A 794 -29.60 22.57 8.21
N LEU A 795 -29.85 21.81 9.29
CA LEU A 795 -30.90 22.13 10.26
C LEU A 795 -30.66 23.49 10.96
N ALA A 796 -29.41 23.86 11.22
CA ALA A 796 -29.08 25.18 11.76
C ALA A 796 -29.39 26.29 10.74
N ALA A 797 -29.13 26.08 9.44
CA ALA A 797 -29.51 27.02 8.39
C ALA A 797 -31.04 27.16 8.26
N ASN A 798 -31.80 26.06 8.36
CA ASN A 798 -33.26 26.12 8.37
C ASN A 798 -33.81 26.83 9.62
N ALA A 799 -33.25 26.57 10.80
CA ALA A 799 -33.64 27.28 12.02
C ALA A 799 -33.32 28.78 11.94
N TYR A 800 -32.20 29.16 11.32
CA TYR A 800 -31.88 30.55 11.01
C TYR A 800 -32.93 31.17 10.09
N ASP A 801 -33.31 30.47 9.01
CA ASP A 801 -34.35 30.95 8.09
C ASP A 801 -35.71 31.09 8.80
N TYR A 802 -36.10 30.12 9.62
CA TYR A 802 -37.36 30.17 10.35
C TYR A 802 -37.44 31.30 11.38
N GLU A 803 -36.31 31.66 11.99
CA GLU A 803 -36.26 32.80 12.91
C GLU A 803 -36.20 34.15 12.17
N THR A 804 -35.63 34.22 10.96
CA THR A 804 -35.30 35.51 10.32
C THR A 804 -36.09 35.80 9.04
N GLY A 805 -36.55 34.76 8.34
CA GLY A 805 -37.16 34.83 7.01
C GLY A 805 -36.20 35.25 5.89
N LEU A 806 -34.88 35.15 6.10
CA LEU A 806 -33.84 35.72 5.21
C LEU A 806 -33.24 34.74 4.19
N LEU A 807 -33.35 33.43 4.40
CA LEU A 807 -32.77 32.39 3.53
C LEU A 807 -33.86 31.70 2.69
N ASP A 808 -34.55 32.47 1.83
CA ASP A 808 -35.54 31.92 0.89
C ASP A 808 -34.88 31.35 -0.38
N PRO A 809 -34.72 30.03 -0.56
CA PRO A 809 -34.11 29.51 -1.78
C PRO A 809 -34.99 29.69 -3.03
N SER A 810 -36.31 29.89 -2.87
CA SER A 810 -37.23 30.02 -4.00
C SER A 810 -37.25 31.43 -4.60
N GLY A 811 -37.01 32.45 -3.77
CA GLY A 811 -37.00 33.86 -4.17
C GLY A 811 -35.61 34.51 -4.20
N ASN A 812 -34.58 33.85 -3.65
CA ASN A 812 -33.23 34.40 -3.52
C ASN A 812 -32.16 33.38 -3.94
N SER A 813 -31.55 33.61 -5.11
CA SER A 813 -30.49 32.74 -5.65
C SER A 813 -29.26 32.66 -4.75
N ALA A 814 -28.96 33.69 -3.94
CA ALA A 814 -27.86 33.65 -2.98
C ALA A 814 -28.18 32.72 -1.80
N ALA A 815 -29.44 32.67 -1.35
CA ALA A 815 -29.88 31.73 -0.32
C ALA A 815 -29.86 30.28 -0.85
N ALA A 816 -30.31 30.06 -2.08
CA ALA A 816 -30.24 28.76 -2.73
C ALA A 816 -28.78 28.27 -2.87
N ALA A 817 -27.87 29.16 -3.30
CA ALA A 817 -26.44 28.85 -3.39
C ALA A 817 -25.84 28.53 -2.01
N PHE A 818 -26.25 29.24 -0.96
CA PHE A 818 -25.79 28.99 0.41
C PHE A 818 -26.23 27.62 0.94
N LEU A 819 -27.51 27.26 0.80
CA LEU A 819 -28.01 25.94 1.23
C LEU A 819 -27.37 24.82 0.41
N SER A 820 -27.26 25.00 -0.90
CA SER A 820 -26.61 24.02 -1.79
C SER A 820 -25.13 23.83 -1.43
N LYS A 821 -24.44 24.90 -0.98
CA LYS A 821 -23.06 24.82 -0.49
C LYS A 821 -22.91 23.93 0.74
N ILE A 822 -23.87 23.94 1.68
CA ILE A 822 -23.85 23.03 2.84
C ILE A 822 -23.98 21.57 2.39
N ILE A 823 -24.88 21.29 1.44
CA ILE A 823 -25.10 19.94 0.90
C ILE A 823 -23.86 19.42 0.16
N LYS A 824 -23.19 20.29 -0.60
CA LYS A 824 -22.02 19.96 -1.44
C LYS A 824 -20.68 19.97 -0.69
N ALA A 825 -20.64 20.48 0.54
CA ALA A 825 -19.43 20.48 1.36
C ALA A 825 -18.93 19.05 1.58
N ARG A 826 -17.60 18.87 1.53
CA ARG A 826 -16.88 17.59 1.70
C ARG A 826 -15.83 17.62 2.81
N SER A 827 -15.53 18.80 3.33
CA SER A 827 -14.58 19.01 4.42
C SER A 827 -15.26 19.60 5.66
N PRO A 828 -14.70 19.37 6.88
CA PRO A 828 -15.23 19.97 8.10
C PRO A 828 -14.92 21.46 8.18
N GLY A 829 -13.83 21.93 7.55
CA GLY A 829 -13.38 23.32 7.59
C GLY A 829 -12.58 23.67 8.85
N VAL A 830 -12.33 24.96 9.09
CA VAL A 830 -11.48 25.45 10.20
C VAL A 830 -12.33 25.74 11.44
N VAL A 831 -11.99 25.14 12.58
CA VAL A 831 -12.56 25.47 13.90
C VAL A 831 -11.42 25.81 14.86
N LEU A 832 -11.51 26.97 15.51
CA LEU A 832 -10.52 27.44 16.47
C LEU A 832 -11.21 27.57 17.84
N ASN A 833 -10.69 26.88 18.86
CA ASN A 833 -11.25 26.89 20.22
C ASN A 833 -12.77 26.58 20.26
N GLY A 834 -13.22 25.63 19.43
CA GLY A 834 -14.64 25.27 19.32
C GLY A 834 -15.52 26.24 18.51
N VAL A 835 -14.93 27.30 17.93
CA VAL A 835 -15.65 28.29 17.12
C VAL A 835 -15.33 28.11 15.63
N PRO A 836 -16.34 27.86 14.78
CA PRO A 836 -16.17 27.83 13.33
C PRO A 836 -15.58 29.12 12.77
N GLN A 837 -14.66 29.01 11.82
CA GLN A 837 -13.98 30.13 11.18
C GLN A 837 -14.38 30.24 9.69
N PHE A 838 -14.27 31.45 9.15
CA PHE A 838 -14.41 31.67 7.71
C PHE A 838 -13.26 30.99 6.96
N GLY A 839 -13.57 30.17 5.96
CA GLY A 839 -12.58 29.54 5.08
C GLY A 839 -11.96 30.55 4.10
N GLY A 840 -10.65 30.47 3.88
CA GLY A 840 -9.85 31.52 3.25
C GLY A 840 -9.72 31.51 1.72
N ALA A 841 -10.45 30.69 0.95
CA ALA A 841 -10.30 30.68 -0.51
C ALA A 841 -11.64 30.72 -1.25
N SER A 842 -11.69 31.51 -2.33
CA SER A 842 -12.79 31.58 -3.28
C SER A 842 -12.84 30.38 -4.26
N ALA A 843 -11.81 29.55 -4.30
CA ALA A 843 -11.59 28.49 -5.29
C ALA A 843 -11.45 27.08 -4.69
N GLY A 844 -12.03 26.79 -3.52
CA GLY A 844 -12.04 25.45 -2.92
C GLY A 844 -13.23 25.22 -1.99
N ASP A 845 -13.24 24.10 -1.26
CA ASP A 845 -14.28 23.81 -0.27
C ASP A 845 -13.94 24.42 1.11
N PRO A 846 -14.66 25.47 1.57
CA PRO A 846 -14.46 26.06 2.89
C PRO A 846 -15.02 25.19 4.03
N GLY A 847 -15.69 24.10 3.69
CA GLY A 847 -16.25 23.13 4.61
C GLY A 847 -17.48 23.62 5.39
N LEU A 848 -18.01 22.74 6.24
CA LEU A 848 -19.16 23.02 7.09
C LEU A 848 -18.90 24.18 8.07
N ALA A 849 -17.67 24.29 8.59
CA ALA A 849 -17.27 25.37 9.48
C ALA A 849 -17.46 26.75 8.85
N GLY A 850 -17.10 26.90 7.56
CA GLY A 850 -17.27 28.17 6.85
C GLY A 850 -18.73 28.58 6.71
N ALA A 851 -19.64 27.64 6.48
CA ALA A 851 -21.08 27.90 6.42
C ALA A 851 -21.65 28.29 7.81
N LEU A 852 -21.25 27.57 8.86
CA LEU A 852 -21.65 27.90 10.23
C LEU A 852 -21.09 29.26 10.69
N ALA A 853 -19.85 29.57 10.34
CA ALA A 853 -19.23 30.87 10.63
C ALA A 853 -20.00 32.01 9.95
N GLN A 854 -20.45 31.81 8.71
CA GLN A 854 -21.29 32.77 8.00
C GLN A 854 -22.65 32.98 8.69
N LEU A 855 -23.35 31.90 9.06
CA LEU A 855 -24.62 31.99 9.81
C LEU A 855 -24.44 32.76 11.13
N ASN A 856 -23.38 32.46 11.88
CA ASN A 856 -23.11 33.12 13.15
C ASN A 856 -22.72 34.61 12.96
N GLY A 857 -21.93 34.90 11.93
CA GLY A 857 -21.59 36.27 11.54
C GLY A 857 -22.84 37.09 11.23
N ASP A 858 -23.73 36.57 10.39
CA ASP A 858 -24.99 37.23 10.05
C ASP A 858 -25.92 37.32 11.26
N TRP A 859 -26.02 36.26 12.07
CA TRP A 859 -26.84 36.23 13.28
C TRP A 859 -26.42 37.30 14.28
N SER A 860 -25.11 37.55 14.47
CA SER A 860 -24.61 38.58 15.38
C SER A 860 -25.14 39.99 15.04
N VAL A 861 -25.46 40.23 13.77
CA VAL A 861 -26.01 41.49 13.26
C VAL A 861 -27.54 41.45 13.23
N VAL A 862 -28.13 40.32 12.83
CA VAL A 862 -29.58 40.16 12.65
C VAL A 862 -30.30 40.05 13.99
N LYS A 863 -29.72 39.37 14.99
CA LYS A 863 -30.30 39.20 16.33
C LYS A 863 -30.72 40.54 16.98
N PRO A 864 -29.84 41.57 17.09
CA PRO A 864 -30.26 42.86 17.65
C PRO A 864 -31.18 43.63 16.70
N ARG A 865 -31.00 43.55 15.37
CA ARG A 865 -31.84 44.26 14.39
C ARG A 865 -33.30 43.82 14.41
N LEU A 866 -33.54 42.52 14.61
CA LEU A 866 -34.88 41.93 14.69
C LEU A 866 -35.46 41.90 16.11
N GLY A 867 -34.73 42.45 17.11
CA GLY A 867 -35.22 42.60 18.47
C GLY A 867 -35.13 41.33 19.35
N PHE A 868 -34.47 40.26 18.89
CA PHE A 868 -34.31 39.03 19.67
C PHE A 868 -33.47 39.21 20.95
N THR A 869 -32.69 40.30 21.05
CA THR A 869 -31.92 40.62 22.27
C THR A 869 -32.80 41.15 23.40
N ASN A 870 -33.99 41.68 23.10
CA ASN A 870 -34.88 42.32 24.07
C ASN A 870 -36.33 41.84 23.86
N PRO A 871 -36.65 40.57 24.15
CA PRO A 871 -37.99 40.03 23.93
C PRO A 871 -39.01 40.69 24.87
N ASP A 872 -40.11 41.18 24.31
CA ASP A 872 -41.27 41.61 25.09
C ASP A 872 -42.05 40.39 25.58
N ARG A 873 -42.13 40.23 26.90
CA ARG A 873 -42.75 39.06 27.54
C ARG A 873 -44.17 39.38 27.92
N TYR A 874 -45.11 38.88 27.13
CA TYR A 874 -46.53 39.04 27.37
C TYR A 874 -47.20 37.71 27.78
N ARG A 875 -48.11 37.78 28.75
CA ARG A 875 -48.99 36.67 29.14
C ARG A 875 -50.44 37.14 29.04
N THR A 876 -51.27 36.39 28.32
CA THR A 876 -52.70 36.67 28.20
C THR A 876 -53.49 35.37 28.03
N THR A 877 -54.80 35.46 28.10
CA THR A 877 -55.75 34.35 27.95
C THR A 877 -56.71 34.68 26.80
N PHE A 878 -57.00 33.70 25.97
CA PHE A 878 -57.94 33.81 24.85
C PHE A 878 -59.11 32.85 25.05
N SER A 879 -60.33 33.29 24.76
CA SER A 879 -61.54 32.48 24.90
C SER A 879 -61.92 31.83 23.57
N LEU A 880 -61.83 30.50 23.50
CA LEU A 880 -62.31 29.73 22.35
C LEU A 880 -63.81 30.00 22.11
N ARG A 881 -64.63 30.06 23.16
CA ARG A 881 -66.08 30.26 23.03
C ARG A 881 -66.45 31.64 22.46
N THR A 882 -65.98 32.71 23.09
CA THR A 882 -66.40 34.09 22.75
C THR A 882 -65.57 34.71 21.63
N GLU A 883 -64.26 34.45 21.58
CA GLU A 883 -63.37 35.09 20.62
C GLU A 883 -63.22 34.28 19.33
N ASN A 884 -63.07 32.94 19.41
CA ASN A 884 -62.96 32.10 18.22
C ASN A 884 -64.34 31.82 17.60
N PHE A 885 -65.26 31.22 18.37
CA PHE A 885 -66.58 30.78 17.86
C PHE A 885 -67.67 31.86 17.91
N ARG A 886 -67.41 33.04 18.48
CA ARG A 886 -68.36 34.16 18.57
C ARG A 886 -69.66 33.84 19.34
N ILE A 887 -69.56 32.97 20.34
CA ILE A 887 -70.70 32.55 21.17
C ILE A 887 -70.66 33.28 22.51
N VAL A 888 -71.75 33.97 22.88
CA VAL A 888 -71.87 34.68 24.16
C VAL A 888 -71.82 33.73 25.36
N GLN A 889 -71.31 34.20 26.52
CA GLN A 889 -71.31 33.42 27.75
C GLN A 889 -72.71 33.34 28.40
N GLY A 890 -72.92 32.31 29.22
CA GLY A 890 -74.16 32.08 29.95
C GLY A 890 -75.26 31.39 29.15
N ALA A 891 -76.44 31.25 29.76
CA ALA A 891 -77.54 30.42 29.28
C ALA A 891 -77.93 30.66 27.81
N GLN A 892 -77.81 31.90 27.33
CA GLN A 892 -78.16 32.26 25.94
C GLN A 892 -77.25 31.61 24.89
N GLY A 893 -75.98 31.34 25.22
CA GLY A 893 -75.03 30.72 24.28
C GLY A 893 -74.70 29.25 24.59
N ASP A 894 -75.20 28.69 25.70
CA ASP A 894 -74.81 27.35 26.15
C ASP A 894 -75.24 26.23 25.19
N ALA A 895 -76.39 26.38 24.52
CA ALA A 895 -76.84 25.43 23.51
C ALA A 895 -75.87 25.37 22.31
N ALA A 896 -75.54 26.54 21.74
CA ALA A 896 -74.59 26.65 20.64
C ALA A 896 -73.18 26.18 21.03
N TRP A 897 -72.74 26.45 22.27
CA TRP A 897 -71.44 25.98 22.75
C TRP A 897 -71.38 24.46 22.90
N ARG A 898 -72.47 23.82 23.37
CA ARG A 898 -72.56 22.36 23.43
C ARG A 898 -72.50 21.73 22.04
N GLU A 899 -73.14 22.33 21.04
CA GLU A 899 -73.05 21.84 19.65
C GLU A 899 -71.61 21.87 19.13
N VAL A 900 -70.86 22.93 19.40
CA VAL A 900 -69.42 23.01 19.05
C VAL A 900 -68.63 21.90 19.74
N LEU A 901 -68.83 21.70 21.05
CA LEU A 901 -68.12 20.64 21.79
C LEU A 901 -68.50 19.23 21.31
N LEU A 902 -69.77 18.99 20.99
CA LEU A 902 -70.21 17.71 20.44
C LEU A 902 -69.58 17.44 19.05
N GLY A 903 -69.43 18.48 18.22
CA GLY A 903 -68.70 18.36 16.94
C GLY A 903 -67.20 18.12 17.11
N ALA A 904 -66.61 18.65 18.18
CA ALA A 904 -65.21 18.43 18.54
C ALA A 904 -64.95 17.07 19.21
N TRP A 905 -65.98 16.40 19.73
CA TRP A 905 -65.83 15.14 20.44
C TRP A 905 -65.40 14.01 19.50
N ARG A 906 -64.53 13.14 20.00
CA ARG A 906 -64.10 11.90 19.36
C ARG A 906 -64.23 10.79 20.38
N GLU A 907 -64.84 9.68 19.96
CA GLU A 907 -64.91 8.46 20.77
C GLU A 907 -63.51 7.86 21.00
N ASN A 908 -62.65 8.00 20.00
CA ASN A 908 -61.25 7.62 20.07
C ASN A 908 -60.37 8.69 19.39
N LEU A 909 -59.52 9.37 20.16
CA LEU A 909 -58.57 10.35 19.65
C LEU A 909 -57.54 9.73 18.69
N LEU A 910 -57.24 8.43 18.81
CA LEU A 910 -56.30 7.76 17.91
C LEU A 910 -56.83 7.57 16.48
N ASP A 911 -58.11 7.82 16.23
CA ASP A 911 -58.67 7.80 14.87
C ASP A 911 -58.31 9.07 14.09
N ASP A 912 -57.91 10.14 14.79
CA ASP A 912 -57.38 11.36 14.21
C ASP A 912 -55.88 11.20 13.90
N GLN A 913 -55.48 11.47 12.66
CA GLN A 913 -54.10 11.21 12.20
C GLN A 913 -53.06 12.08 12.92
N ASP A 914 -53.39 13.33 13.21
CA ASP A 914 -52.47 14.25 13.89
C ASP A 914 -52.35 13.90 15.37
N ALA A 915 -53.47 13.57 16.02
CA ALA A 915 -53.42 13.09 17.40
C ALA A 915 -52.66 11.76 17.53
N ALA A 916 -52.86 10.81 16.61
CA ALA A 916 -52.14 9.53 16.58
C ALA A 916 -50.63 9.72 16.34
N ARG A 917 -50.25 10.71 15.53
CA ARG A 917 -48.85 10.99 15.19
C ARG A 917 -48.11 11.77 16.27
N TYR A 918 -48.70 12.82 16.83
CA TYR A 918 -48.00 13.79 17.65
C TYR A 918 -48.22 13.64 19.16
N CYS A 919 -49.30 12.99 19.59
CA CYS A 919 -49.60 12.83 21.01
C CYS A 919 -49.04 11.50 21.53
N LEU A 920 -47.87 11.56 22.17
CA LEU A 920 -47.19 10.39 22.73
C LEU A 920 -48.07 9.66 23.78
N ASN A 921 -48.20 8.34 23.61
CA ASN A 921 -48.84 7.41 24.56
C ASN A 921 -50.30 7.73 24.95
N LEU A 922 -51.13 8.17 24.01
CA LEU A 922 -52.57 8.39 24.27
C LEU A 922 -53.32 7.12 24.74
N GLY A 923 -52.89 5.93 24.33
CA GLY A 923 -53.56 4.66 24.63
C GLY A 923 -52.95 3.88 25.80
N TYR A 924 -53.80 3.39 26.71
CA TYR A 924 -53.38 2.59 27.88
C TYR A 924 -53.06 1.12 27.57
N THR A 925 -53.36 0.63 26.36
CA THR A 925 -53.00 -0.68 25.78
C THR A 925 -53.61 -0.76 24.36
N THR A 926 -53.14 -1.68 23.51
CA THR A 926 -53.71 -1.89 22.17
C THR A 926 -55.20 -2.23 22.27
N GLY A 927 -56.08 -1.37 21.73
CA GLY A 927 -57.52 -1.64 21.62
C GLY A 927 -58.45 -0.91 22.62
N MET A 928 -57.94 -0.04 23.50
CA MET A 928 -58.80 0.86 24.30
C MET A 928 -59.07 2.17 23.55
N THR A 929 -60.34 2.59 23.50
CA THR A 929 -60.75 3.90 22.96
C THR A 929 -60.34 5.01 23.91
N VAL A 930 -59.78 6.10 23.38
CA VAL A 930 -59.37 7.28 24.15
C VAL A 930 -60.30 8.44 23.83
N PRO A 931 -61.44 8.60 24.54
CA PRO A 931 -62.39 9.66 24.21
C PRO A 931 -61.85 11.03 24.59
N GLY A 932 -62.12 12.04 23.76
CA GLY A 932 -61.64 13.40 23.99
C GLY A 932 -62.22 14.42 23.03
N PHE A 933 -61.72 15.66 23.11
CA PHE A 933 -62.11 16.74 22.21
C PHE A 933 -60.92 17.15 21.34
N VAL A 934 -61.15 17.26 20.02
CA VAL A 934 -60.23 17.85 19.06
C VAL A 934 -60.82 19.19 18.62
N ILE A 935 -60.18 20.28 19.01
CA ILE A 935 -60.60 21.65 18.67
C ILE A 935 -59.53 22.28 17.79
N GLU A 936 -59.83 22.43 16.51
CA GLU A 936 -58.97 23.09 15.55
C GLU A 936 -59.19 24.61 15.59
N PHE A 937 -58.09 25.37 15.54
CA PHE A 937 -58.14 26.81 15.41
C PHE A 937 -56.87 27.33 14.70
N SER A 938 -57.03 28.41 13.96
CA SER A 938 -55.91 29.17 13.39
C SER A 938 -55.55 30.34 14.30
N THR A 939 -54.29 30.76 14.27
CA THR A 939 -53.84 31.97 14.96
C THR A 939 -53.43 33.05 13.97
N ALA A 940 -53.57 34.32 14.34
CA ALA A 940 -53.20 35.46 13.51
C ALA A 940 -52.73 36.64 14.36
N VAL A 941 -51.65 37.29 13.91
CA VAL A 941 -51.18 38.58 14.43
C VAL A 941 -51.24 39.58 13.28
N MET A 942 -52.42 40.15 13.05
CA MET A 942 -52.69 41.04 11.92
C MET A 942 -53.51 42.26 12.36
N PRO A 943 -53.37 43.41 11.69
CA PRO A 943 -54.14 44.61 12.03
C PRO A 943 -55.65 44.34 11.93
N GLY A 944 -56.38 44.71 12.98
CA GLY A 944 -57.85 44.61 13.00
C GLY A 944 -58.42 43.20 13.17
N LEU A 945 -57.58 42.19 13.44
CA LEU A 945 -58.01 40.83 13.79
C LEU A 945 -57.67 40.50 15.25
N ASN A 946 -58.49 39.64 15.87
CA ASN A 946 -58.15 39.00 17.14
C ASN A 946 -57.16 37.85 16.93
N PHE A 947 -56.68 37.25 18.03
CA PHE A 947 -55.72 36.13 17.99
C PHE A 947 -56.17 34.96 17.11
N PHE A 948 -57.47 34.70 16.98
CA PHE A 948 -58.00 33.61 16.16
C PHE A 948 -58.28 34.00 14.70
N GLY A 949 -57.85 35.19 14.26
CA GLY A 949 -58.04 35.67 12.90
C GLY A 949 -59.45 36.19 12.58
N LYS A 950 -60.27 36.49 13.60
CA LYS A 950 -61.61 37.07 13.42
C LYS A 950 -61.54 38.60 13.49
N PRO A 951 -62.45 39.35 12.84
CA PRO A 951 -62.52 40.82 12.96
C PRO A 951 -62.59 41.25 14.42
N LEU A 952 -61.73 42.18 14.84
CA LEU A 952 -61.56 42.58 16.24
C LEU A 952 -62.81 43.27 16.78
N LEU A 953 -63.36 42.75 17.90
CA LEU A 953 -64.50 43.31 18.62
C LEU A 953 -64.13 43.74 20.05
N GLY A 954 -65.02 44.47 20.71
CA GLY A 954 -64.83 44.86 22.10
C GLY A 954 -64.72 43.63 23.01
N GLY A 955 -63.63 43.55 23.79
CA GLY A 955 -63.34 42.42 24.67
C GLY A 955 -62.50 41.30 24.04
N ASP A 956 -62.16 41.38 22.75
CA ASP A 956 -61.22 40.47 22.10
C ASP A 956 -59.77 40.77 22.49
N SER A 957 -58.93 39.73 22.49
CA SER A 957 -57.50 39.81 22.69
C SER A 957 -56.74 39.75 21.36
N ALA A 958 -55.73 40.61 21.20
CA ALA A 958 -54.86 40.65 20.04
C ALA A 958 -53.41 40.97 20.45
N TYR A 959 -52.44 40.50 19.66
CA TYR A 959 -51.03 40.86 19.80
C TYR A 959 -50.67 42.05 18.92
N SER A 960 -49.69 42.84 19.34
CA SER A 960 -49.21 43.97 18.54
C SER A 960 -48.45 43.49 17.31
N VAL A 961 -48.76 44.08 16.15
CA VAL A 961 -48.01 43.88 14.90
C VAL A 961 -46.69 44.67 14.85
N SER A 962 -46.36 45.42 15.90
CA SER A 962 -45.11 46.19 15.99
C SER A 962 -43.88 45.34 16.29
N SER A 963 -44.07 44.14 16.84
CA SER A 963 -43.00 43.18 17.10
C SER A 963 -42.68 42.43 15.82
N PHE A 964 -41.38 42.18 15.55
CA PHE A 964 -40.95 41.45 14.35
C PHE A 964 -41.58 40.06 14.27
N ALA A 965 -41.54 39.31 15.37
CA ALA A 965 -42.18 38.01 15.49
C ALA A 965 -42.77 37.84 16.90
N THR A 966 -43.88 37.09 16.99
CA THR A 966 -44.45 36.63 18.26
C THR A 966 -44.29 35.12 18.34
N LYS A 967 -43.58 34.62 19.35
CA LYS A 967 -43.33 33.19 19.54
C LYS A 967 -44.10 32.69 20.76
N ILE A 968 -44.75 31.54 20.62
CA ILE A 968 -45.47 30.89 21.73
C ILE A 968 -44.44 30.18 22.61
N ARG A 969 -44.18 30.75 23.80
CA ARG A 969 -43.26 30.16 24.79
C ARG A 969 -43.91 29.04 25.60
N SER A 970 -45.16 29.22 25.99
CA SER A 970 -45.93 28.29 26.81
C SER A 970 -47.41 28.55 26.59
N ALA A 971 -48.19 27.50 26.37
CA ALA A 971 -49.65 27.57 26.30
C ALA A 971 -50.28 26.71 27.40
N GLY A 972 -51.49 27.06 27.80
CA GLY A 972 -52.29 26.29 28.76
C GLY A 972 -53.77 26.49 28.47
N VAL A 973 -54.58 25.50 28.85
CA VAL A 973 -56.04 25.56 28.70
C VAL A 973 -56.68 25.60 30.07
N ALA A 974 -57.70 26.45 30.21
CA ALA A 974 -58.50 26.54 31.41
C ALA A 974 -59.95 26.19 31.09
N PHE A 975 -60.55 25.33 31.92
CA PHE A 975 -61.94 24.94 31.81
C PHE A 975 -62.76 25.68 32.86
N SER A 976 -63.88 26.27 32.44
CA SER A 976 -64.89 26.78 33.37
C SER A 976 -65.85 25.64 33.71
N GLY A 977 -66.08 25.39 35.01
CA GLY A 977 -66.98 24.34 35.49
C GLY A 977 -66.41 22.91 35.49
N TYR A 978 -65.08 22.74 35.46
CA TYR A 978 -64.46 21.41 35.58
C TYR A 978 -64.61 20.86 37.00
N VAL A 979 -65.28 19.72 37.13
CA VAL A 979 -65.46 19.00 38.40
C VAL A 979 -64.41 17.91 38.50
N GLY A 980 -63.58 17.91 39.55
CA GLY A 980 -62.59 16.84 39.79
C GLY A 980 -61.13 17.26 39.99
N MET A 981 -60.77 18.53 39.75
CA MET A 981 -59.39 19.02 39.85
C MET A 981 -58.80 18.95 41.27
N ALA A 982 -57.56 18.41 41.40
CA ALA A 982 -56.88 18.26 42.70
C ALA A 982 -56.34 19.57 43.32
N SER A 983 -56.10 20.61 42.51
CA SER A 983 -55.64 21.92 43.00
C SER A 983 -56.35 23.06 42.27
N PRO A 984 -57.51 23.54 42.77
CA PRO A 984 -58.32 24.55 42.09
C PRO A 984 -57.77 25.99 42.18
N THR A 985 -56.68 26.23 42.94
CA THR A 985 -56.27 27.59 43.34
C THR A 985 -54.90 28.06 42.85
N SER A 986 -54.04 27.19 42.28
CA SER A 986 -52.66 27.54 41.89
C SER A 986 -52.56 28.54 40.72
N THR A 987 -53.63 28.71 39.92
CA THR A 987 -53.75 29.67 38.81
C THR A 987 -54.91 30.67 38.97
N SER A 988 -55.55 30.73 40.15
CA SER A 988 -56.77 31.52 40.42
C SER A 988 -56.65 33.01 40.07
N GLY A 989 -55.47 33.61 40.28
CA GLY A 989 -55.23 35.03 39.95
C GLY A 989 -55.27 35.37 38.45
N VAL A 990 -55.03 34.40 37.56
CA VAL A 990 -55.04 34.59 36.09
C VAL A 990 -56.41 34.27 35.48
N LEU A 991 -57.22 33.46 36.17
CA LEU A 991 -58.50 32.96 35.67
C LEU A 991 -59.72 33.75 36.18
N SER A 992 -59.58 34.46 37.29
CA SER A 992 -60.65 35.26 37.90
C SER A 992 -61.18 36.38 37.00
N SER A 993 -60.35 36.95 36.12
CA SER A 993 -60.74 37.97 35.13
C SER A 993 -61.49 37.41 33.92
N THR A 994 -61.54 36.09 33.75
CA THR A 994 -62.22 35.42 32.62
C THR A 994 -63.59 34.85 32.98
N GLY A 995 -64.06 35.07 34.22
CA GLY A 995 -65.34 34.56 34.72
C GLY A 995 -65.33 33.06 35.04
N SER A 996 -64.16 32.42 35.07
CA SER A 996 -64.04 31.00 35.41
C SER A 996 -64.14 30.78 36.92
N THR A 997 -65.06 29.90 37.33
CA THR A 997 -65.24 29.49 38.74
C THR A 997 -64.89 28.00 38.87
N THR A 998 -63.87 27.69 39.67
CA THR A 998 -63.52 26.32 40.04
C THR A 998 -64.14 25.99 41.40
N PRO A 999 -64.71 24.80 41.64
CA PRO A 999 -65.23 24.42 42.95
C PRO A 999 -64.17 24.59 44.05
N THR A 1000 -64.56 25.18 45.18
CA THR A 1000 -63.67 25.52 46.32
C THR A 1000 -63.18 24.30 47.11
N ASP A 1001 -63.80 23.13 46.93
CA ASP A 1001 -63.52 21.91 47.70
C ASP A 1001 -63.11 20.72 46.79
N PRO A 1002 -61.83 20.29 46.81
CA PRO A 1002 -61.35 19.16 46.02
C PRO A 1002 -61.90 17.79 46.50
N TYR A 1003 -62.52 17.70 47.69
CA TYR A 1003 -63.02 16.44 48.25
C TYR A 1003 -64.42 16.03 47.79
N THR A 1004 -65.15 16.91 47.09
CA THR A 1004 -66.47 16.58 46.52
C THR A 1004 -66.38 15.69 45.27
N ALA A 1005 -65.21 15.65 44.62
CA ALA A 1005 -64.98 14.91 43.38
C ALA A 1005 -65.20 13.39 43.49
N PHE A 1006 -64.92 12.77 44.64
CA PHE A 1006 -65.07 11.31 44.79
C PHE A 1006 -66.53 10.82 44.81
N ASN A 1007 -67.48 11.71 45.10
CA ASN A 1007 -68.90 11.37 45.22
C ASN A 1007 -69.76 12.02 44.13
N ASP A 1008 -69.19 12.87 43.29
CA ASP A 1008 -69.90 13.51 42.18
C ASP A 1008 -69.83 12.62 40.94
N THR A 1009 -70.98 12.15 40.46
CA THR A 1009 -71.09 11.33 39.24
C THR A 1009 -70.63 12.05 37.97
N SER A 1010 -70.44 13.37 38.03
CA SER A 1010 -69.91 14.21 36.95
C SER A 1010 -68.43 14.56 37.10
N ALA A 1011 -67.75 14.07 38.15
CA ALA A 1011 -66.32 14.32 38.34
C ALA A 1011 -65.45 13.63 37.28
N LEU A 1012 -64.48 14.37 36.76
CA LEU A 1012 -63.46 13.91 35.82
C LEU A 1012 -62.10 13.78 36.53
N SER A 1013 -61.10 13.25 35.82
CA SER A 1013 -59.74 13.08 36.34
C SER A 1013 -59.16 14.37 36.92
N ALA A 1014 -58.43 14.29 38.03
CA ALA A 1014 -57.84 15.47 38.66
C ALA A 1014 -56.75 16.16 37.82
N THR A 1015 -56.20 15.45 36.82
CA THR A 1015 -55.12 15.89 35.95
C THR A 1015 -55.50 15.66 34.48
N PRO A 1016 -56.37 16.50 33.89
CA PRO A 1016 -56.66 16.41 32.46
C PRO A 1016 -55.38 16.70 31.66
N TYR A 1017 -55.11 15.88 30.65
CA TYR A 1017 -54.01 16.12 29.71
C TYR A 1017 -54.51 16.92 28.53
N VAL A 1018 -53.72 17.91 28.13
CA VAL A 1018 -53.99 18.76 26.97
C VAL A 1018 -52.76 18.73 26.10
N TYR A 1019 -52.96 18.43 24.82
CA TYR A 1019 -51.93 18.51 23.80
C TYR A 1019 -52.21 19.75 22.93
N LEU A 1020 -51.16 20.52 22.67
CA LEU A 1020 -51.19 21.54 21.63
C LEU A 1020 -50.32 21.03 20.49
N VAL A 1021 -50.97 20.61 19.41
CA VAL A 1021 -50.31 20.10 18.22
C VAL A 1021 -50.25 21.22 17.20
N ALA A 1022 -49.03 21.64 16.84
CA ALA A 1022 -48.84 22.56 15.72
C ALA A 1022 -48.97 21.77 14.42
N ALA A 1023 -49.91 22.14 13.56
CA ALA A 1023 -50.17 21.50 12.28
C ALA A 1023 -50.45 22.53 11.18
N GLY A 1024 -50.28 22.12 9.93
CA GLY A 1024 -50.52 22.98 8.77
C GLY A 1024 -49.33 23.88 8.42
N VAL A 1025 -49.58 25.17 8.27
CA VAL A 1025 -48.60 26.15 7.77
C VAL A 1025 -48.40 27.27 8.79
N ASP A 1026 -47.14 27.57 9.11
CA ASP A 1026 -46.76 28.76 9.86
C ASP A 1026 -46.26 29.84 8.90
N SER A 1027 -46.55 31.12 9.16
CA SER A 1027 -46.21 32.22 8.26
C SER A 1027 -45.76 33.46 8.99
N ILE A 1028 -44.68 34.06 8.51
CA ILE A 1028 -44.14 35.32 9.04
C ILE A 1028 -43.88 36.30 7.89
N ARG A 1029 -43.90 37.60 8.20
CA ARG A 1029 -43.54 38.63 7.23
C ARG A 1029 -42.01 38.76 7.20
N SER A 1030 -41.40 38.51 6.04
CA SER A 1030 -39.95 38.67 5.87
C SER A 1030 -39.59 40.17 5.78
N PRO A 1031 -38.43 40.59 6.30
CA PRO A 1031 -37.97 41.97 6.22
C PRO A 1031 -37.41 42.36 4.84
N LEU A 1032 -37.43 41.46 3.84
CA LEU A 1032 -36.92 41.71 2.50
C LEU A 1032 -37.91 42.52 1.65
N GLU A 1033 -37.45 43.69 1.20
CA GLU A 1033 -38.08 44.64 0.26
C GLU A 1033 -39.27 45.50 0.75
N LYS A 1034 -39.47 46.64 0.06
CA LYS A 1034 -40.50 47.67 0.35
C LYS A 1034 -41.95 47.16 0.24
N ALA A 1035 -42.14 45.92 -0.19
CA ALA A 1035 -43.40 45.20 -0.19
C ALA A 1035 -43.27 44.00 0.74
N SER A 1036 -44.25 43.85 1.61
CA SER A 1036 -44.22 42.93 2.73
C SER A 1036 -44.44 41.46 2.30
N VAL A 1037 -43.40 40.77 1.85
CA VAL A 1037 -43.46 39.37 1.44
C VAL A 1037 -43.76 38.47 2.64
N VAL A 1038 -44.75 37.60 2.51
CA VAL A 1038 -45.08 36.57 3.51
C VAL A 1038 -44.30 35.31 3.18
N ARG A 1039 -43.51 34.82 4.12
CA ARG A 1039 -42.84 33.52 4.06
C ARG A 1039 -43.70 32.52 4.81
N THR A 1040 -43.81 31.32 4.26
CA THR A 1040 -44.64 30.23 4.81
C THR A 1040 -43.81 28.96 4.90
N TRP A 1041 -43.92 28.26 6.03
CA TRP A 1041 -43.30 26.96 6.28
C TRP A 1041 -44.39 25.95 6.57
N ASN A 1042 -44.27 24.75 5.98
CA ASN A 1042 -45.08 23.62 6.40
C ASN A 1042 -44.56 23.16 7.76
N VAL A 1043 -45.45 23.04 8.75
CA VAL A 1043 -45.10 22.47 10.04
C VAL A 1043 -45.00 20.96 9.84
N SER A 1044 -43.77 20.48 9.66
CA SER A 1044 -43.43 19.06 9.66
C SER A 1044 -42.45 18.84 10.81
N ASP A 1045 -42.84 17.99 11.76
CA ASP A 1045 -41.90 17.53 12.77
C ASP A 1045 -40.86 16.63 12.12
N GLN A 1046 -39.59 17.01 12.25
CA GLN A 1046 -38.46 16.20 11.79
C GLN A 1046 -37.61 15.87 13.02
N ALA A 1047 -37.54 14.57 13.34
CA ALA A 1047 -36.69 14.10 14.41
C ALA A 1047 -35.23 14.49 14.13
N ILE A 1048 -34.55 14.98 15.18
CA ILE A 1048 -33.11 15.19 15.12
C ILE A 1048 -32.43 13.83 14.95
N PRO A 1049 -31.56 13.66 13.94
CA PRO A 1049 -30.85 12.41 13.73
C PRO A 1049 -30.08 11.98 14.98
N LEU A 1050 -30.26 10.73 15.40
CA LEU A 1050 -29.49 10.17 16.51
C LEU A 1050 -28.00 10.09 16.13
N PRO A 1051 -27.07 10.56 16.98
CA PRO A 1051 -25.65 10.50 16.68
C PRO A 1051 -25.12 9.08 16.49
N PHE A 1052 -25.61 8.16 17.31
CA PHE A 1052 -25.34 6.73 17.20
C PHE A 1052 -26.69 6.06 17.42
N ASN A 1053 -27.34 5.57 16.35
CA ASN A 1053 -28.63 4.88 16.46
C ASN A 1053 -28.40 3.46 17.03
N ILE A 1054 -28.07 3.39 18.33
CA ILE A 1054 -27.72 2.15 19.04
C ILE A 1054 -28.88 1.14 19.02
N SER A 1055 -30.13 1.62 18.93
CA SER A 1055 -31.31 0.78 18.87
C SER A 1055 -31.66 0.30 17.45
N GLN A 1056 -30.97 0.78 16.41
CA GLN A 1056 -31.27 0.53 14.99
C GLN A 1056 -32.74 0.76 14.62
N ARG A 1057 -33.43 1.64 15.35
CA ARG A 1057 -34.82 2.00 15.05
C ARG A 1057 -34.83 3.31 14.30
N ASP A 1058 -35.47 3.30 13.14
CA ASP A 1058 -35.79 4.54 12.45
C ASP A 1058 -36.93 5.20 13.22
N TYR A 1059 -36.61 6.28 13.93
CA TYR A 1059 -37.60 7.19 14.48
C TYR A 1059 -37.86 8.23 13.40
N ALA A 1060 -38.85 7.95 12.55
CA ALA A 1060 -39.35 8.87 11.54
C ALA A 1060 -40.57 9.62 12.06
#